data_AF-A0A2U1PKK0-F1
#
_entry.id   AF-A0A2U1PKK0-F1
#
_cell.length_a   1.000
_cell.length_b   1.000
_cell.length_c   1.000
_cell.angle_alpha   90.00
_cell.angle_beta   90.00
_cell.angle_gamma   90.00
#
_symmetry.space_group_name_H-M   'P 1'
#
loop_
_entity.id
_entity.type
_entity.pdbx_description
1 polymer ?
#
loop_
_entity_poly.entity_id
_entity_poly.type
_entity_poly.pdbx_seq_one_letter_code
_entity_poly.pdbx_strand_id
1 'polypeptide(L)'
;MRVVMSNGLVQITLSNPAGHLVGIRYKGIDNLLEVNNDEHNRGYWDVVWSNSSINGKTSKMDRLTATSCKVIIETEHQVELSFLKTWNSSLKGNDVPLRVDKRYVLLRGSSGFYTYAIFEHLKKWPSFNLDESRVAFKLRKDKFHYMAISDDRQRHMPSPDDRRPERGEILDYSEAVLLVNPIEPRFEGEVDDKYQYTCELKDLRVHGWISMDPPVGFWQITPSNEFRAGGPIKSELTSHVGPTTLAMFSSTHNSGLVIKFGEKEHWKKVFGPIFIYLNTVSGKEDPRTFWNDAKKQMFDEVRHWPYNFPASKDFQHAHQRGAISGRLLVQDRFINSGGRISAKGAYIGLAPPGHLGSWQTEFKKYQFWTEANEEGYFTIRNIINGEYNLYGWVPGFIGDYKFSKQIAITPEKKVTGVNIDLGDLVYEPVRDGPTLWEIGIPDRSAAEFYIPDPNPKYDNNFLHNGPNRFRQYGLWDKYTELYPDKDLVYTVGESDYTKDFFFAHVPRHIHRRPSEHIFKKTTWTIKFSLKDSNKGETYILRLALASAHLARLQVRVNDLNGDPLFSTPLIGRDNTIARHEIHGLYWLFNIKIPGSYLHSRGENSIYLTQAYNVNGFLGVMYDYIRLEVAQTSVFNISLDVNPEVLECVFGTRMLCQVERLTVMLLFMEYAGQLQQGAFGAATGAFGTDFSAADFSNKEHPFAISTFQRMTNASKGKQIAIFMDYDDILLPILSDPERVFDQVFN
;
A
#
# COMPACT_ATOMS: atom_id res chain seq x y z
N MET A 1 -6.79 22.43 36.04
CA MET A 1 -6.11 21.67 37.13
C MET A 1 -5.08 20.74 36.49
N ARG A 2 -4.27 20.01 37.28
CA ARG A 2 -3.35 18.97 36.77
C ARG A 2 -3.54 17.67 37.56
N VAL A 3 -3.17 16.54 36.97
CA VAL A 3 -3.04 15.22 37.63
C VAL A 3 -1.60 14.73 37.41
N VAL A 4 -1.06 14.02 38.38
CA VAL A 4 0.31 13.48 38.36
C VAL A 4 0.24 11.97 38.54
N MET A 5 0.96 11.23 37.70
CA MET A 5 1.23 9.80 37.89
C MET A 5 2.72 9.62 38.15
N SER A 6 3.11 8.75 39.09
CA SER A 6 4.51 8.42 39.37
C SER A 6 4.64 6.95 39.76
N ASN A 7 5.73 6.31 39.33
CA ASN A 7 6.11 4.95 39.72
C ASN A 7 7.47 4.90 40.46
N GLY A 8 7.98 6.06 40.88
CA GLY A 8 9.30 6.22 41.50
C GLY A 8 10.48 6.34 40.51
N LEU A 9 10.29 5.97 39.24
CA LEU A 9 11.31 6.10 38.18
C LEU A 9 11.01 7.26 37.22
N VAL A 10 9.74 7.35 36.81
CA VAL A 10 9.19 8.39 35.92
C VAL A 10 8.00 9.03 36.60
N GLN A 11 7.88 10.35 36.49
CA GLN A 11 6.69 11.10 36.87
C GLN A 11 6.14 11.85 35.64
N ILE A 12 4.88 11.60 35.28
CA ILE A 12 4.18 12.34 34.23
C ILE A 12 3.11 13.26 34.81
N THR A 13 2.94 14.43 34.20
CA THR A 13 1.98 15.45 34.61
C THR A 13 1.04 15.77 33.45
N LEU A 14 -0.25 15.60 33.69
CA LEU A 14 -1.33 15.71 32.70
C LEU A 14 -2.25 16.88 33.08
N SER A 15 -2.69 17.66 32.09
CA SER A 15 -3.72 18.68 32.30
C SER A 15 -5.09 18.03 32.56
N ASN A 16 -5.83 18.55 33.54
CA ASN A 16 -7.13 18.02 33.96
C ASN A 16 -8.21 19.10 33.79
N PRO A 17 -9.27 18.86 32.98
CA PRO A 17 -9.63 17.58 32.33
C PRO A 17 -9.06 17.36 30.90
N ALA A 18 -8.28 18.30 30.35
CA ALA A 18 -7.91 18.31 28.93
C ALA A 18 -7.11 17.08 28.42
N GLY A 19 -6.33 16.42 29.27
CA GLY A 19 -5.56 15.22 28.93
C GLY A 19 -4.40 15.49 27.96
N HIS A 20 -3.80 16.69 28.03
CA HIS A 20 -2.52 16.99 27.39
C HIS A 20 -1.39 16.70 28.39
N LEU A 21 -0.26 16.22 27.90
CA LEU A 21 0.93 15.92 28.70
C LEU A 21 1.76 17.21 28.83
N VAL A 22 1.71 17.82 30.01
CA VAL A 22 2.28 19.15 30.27
C VAL A 22 3.70 19.09 30.85
N GLY A 23 4.10 17.92 31.35
CA GLY A 23 5.49 17.62 31.66
C GLY A 23 5.79 16.16 31.97
N ILE A 24 7.04 15.77 31.76
CA ILE A 24 7.63 14.46 32.10
C ILE A 24 8.90 14.74 32.92
N ARG A 25 9.00 14.25 34.15
CA ARG A 25 10.19 14.40 34.98
C ARG A 25 10.98 13.09 35.01
N TYR A 26 12.28 13.17 34.75
CA TYR A 26 13.17 12.02 34.71
C TYR A 26 14.62 12.42 34.99
N LYS A 27 15.30 11.66 35.86
CA LYS A 27 16.78 11.64 36.05
C LYS A 27 17.48 13.01 35.93
N GLY A 28 17.12 13.93 36.83
CA GLY A 28 17.74 15.26 36.94
C GLY A 28 17.11 16.35 36.06
N ILE A 29 16.33 15.99 35.03
CA ILE A 29 15.54 16.96 34.25
C ILE A 29 14.16 17.13 34.91
N ASP A 30 13.81 18.38 35.21
CA ASP A 30 12.56 18.76 35.86
C ASP A 30 11.34 18.54 34.95
N ASN A 31 11.51 18.80 33.65
CA ASN A 31 10.58 18.51 32.57
C ASN A 31 11.33 18.24 31.25
N LEU A 32 11.11 17.09 30.58
CA LEU A 32 11.66 16.77 29.27
C LEU A 32 11.00 17.55 28.11
N LEU A 33 9.75 18.00 28.30
CA LEU A 33 8.95 18.67 27.28
C LEU A 33 9.22 20.18 27.25
N GLU A 34 9.12 20.78 26.06
CA GLU A 34 9.43 22.18 25.82
C GLU A 34 8.60 23.13 26.72
N VAL A 35 9.26 23.71 27.73
CA VAL A 35 8.60 24.50 28.77
C VAL A 35 8.16 25.89 28.28
N ASN A 36 8.73 26.38 27.18
CA ASN A 36 8.34 27.64 26.55
C ASN A 36 7.09 27.51 25.68
N ASN A 37 6.66 26.29 25.35
CA ASN A 37 5.39 26.04 24.67
C ASN A 37 4.21 26.07 25.67
N ASP A 38 3.03 26.48 25.19
CA ASP A 38 1.76 26.32 25.89
C ASP A 38 1.52 24.86 26.32
N GLU A 39 0.77 24.66 27.41
CA GLU A 39 0.48 23.31 27.93
C GLU A 39 -0.15 22.34 26.90
N HIS A 40 -0.95 22.86 25.96
CA HIS A 40 -1.55 22.07 24.88
C HIS A 40 -0.64 21.86 23.65
N ASN A 41 0.62 22.31 23.71
CA ASN A 41 1.60 22.23 22.63
C ASN A 41 2.92 21.57 23.06
N ARG A 42 2.88 20.79 24.15
CA ARG A 42 4.00 20.02 24.70
C ARG A 42 3.94 18.55 24.28
N GLY A 43 3.19 17.72 25.00
CA GLY A 43 2.82 16.39 24.57
C GLY A 43 1.32 16.29 24.39
N TYR A 44 0.84 15.80 23.24
CA TYR A 44 -0.59 15.76 22.94
C TYR A 44 -0.92 14.65 21.95
N TRP A 45 -2.18 14.19 21.99
CA TRP A 45 -2.81 13.50 20.88
C TRP A 45 -3.46 14.54 19.96
N ASP A 46 -3.36 14.37 18.65
CA ASP A 46 -4.10 15.21 17.70
C ASP A 46 -4.56 14.46 16.46
N VAL A 47 -5.57 15.03 15.82
CA VAL A 47 -6.04 14.63 14.48
C VAL A 47 -6.06 15.84 13.56
N VAL A 48 -5.81 15.60 12.27
CA VAL A 48 -6.12 16.56 11.20
C VAL A 48 -7.34 16.03 10.45
N TRP A 49 -8.36 16.87 10.24
CA TRP A 49 -9.66 16.45 9.74
C TRP A 49 -10.36 17.52 8.88
N SER A 50 -11.25 17.10 7.98
CA SER A 50 -12.07 18.01 7.15
C SER A 50 -13.57 17.66 7.24
N ASN A 51 -14.44 18.63 6.97
CA ASN A 51 -15.85 18.32 6.67
C ASN A 51 -15.91 17.49 5.37
N SER A 52 -16.86 16.54 5.30
CA SER A 52 -17.10 15.69 4.12
C SER A 52 -17.62 16.45 2.89
N SER A 53 -18.30 17.57 3.13
CA SER A 53 -19.33 18.13 2.23
C SER A 53 -18.89 19.43 1.55
N ILE A 54 -17.63 19.82 1.68
CA ILE A 54 -17.09 21.08 1.18
C ILE A 54 -15.86 20.80 0.30
N ASN A 55 -16.02 20.90 -1.02
CA ASN A 55 -14.90 20.91 -1.94
C ASN A 55 -14.10 22.21 -1.77
N GLY A 56 -12.83 22.12 -1.35
CA GLY A 56 -11.85 23.18 -1.60
C GLY A 56 -11.46 24.13 -0.45
N LYS A 57 -11.64 23.79 0.84
CA LYS A 57 -10.95 24.50 1.94
C LYS A 57 -10.37 23.59 3.02
N THR A 58 -9.42 24.17 3.76
CA THR A 58 -8.40 23.54 4.61
C THR A 58 -8.95 22.62 5.70
N SER A 59 -8.30 21.46 5.84
CA SER A 59 -8.38 20.61 7.03
C SER A 59 -7.99 21.38 8.30
N LYS A 60 -8.55 20.97 9.44
CA LYS A 60 -8.32 21.55 10.75
C LYS A 60 -7.62 20.55 11.67
N MET A 61 -6.75 21.05 12.52
CA MET A 61 -6.09 20.25 13.56
C MET A 61 -6.91 20.34 14.86
N ASP A 62 -7.31 19.20 15.42
CA ASP A 62 -8.01 19.08 16.70
C ASP A 62 -7.10 18.37 17.71
N ARG A 63 -6.75 19.07 18.78
CA ARG A 63 -5.88 18.58 19.89
C ARG A 63 -6.57 17.55 20.80
N LEU A 64 -7.77 17.08 20.46
CA LEU A 64 -8.54 16.09 21.22
C LEU A 64 -8.66 16.45 22.71
N THR A 65 -8.88 17.74 23.00
CA THR A 65 -9.06 18.27 24.35
C THR A 65 -10.24 17.57 25.03
N ALA A 66 -9.96 16.83 26.10
CA ALA A 66 -10.95 16.08 26.85
C ALA A 66 -11.72 16.96 27.84
N THR A 67 -12.95 16.56 28.17
CA THR A 67 -13.83 17.29 29.09
C THR A 67 -14.06 16.55 30.41
N SER A 68 -13.57 15.31 30.54
CA SER A 68 -13.55 14.57 31.81
C SER A 68 -12.30 13.72 31.95
N CYS A 69 -11.82 13.59 33.19
CA CYS A 69 -10.71 12.73 33.60
C CYS A 69 -11.24 11.68 34.59
N LYS A 70 -10.77 10.43 34.51
CA LYS A 70 -11.10 9.34 35.44
C LYS A 70 -9.89 8.47 35.74
N VAL A 71 -9.74 8.06 37.00
CA VAL A 71 -8.93 6.90 37.37
C VAL A 71 -9.68 5.64 36.95
N ILE A 72 -9.00 4.68 36.33
CA ILE A 72 -9.56 3.42 35.83
C ILE A 72 -8.97 2.23 36.59
N ILE A 73 -7.66 2.25 36.82
CA ILE A 73 -6.94 1.33 37.71
C ILE A 73 -6.02 2.18 38.57
N GLU A 74 -5.95 1.88 39.87
CA GLU A 74 -4.97 2.42 40.81
C GLU A 74 -4.59 1.29 41.78
N THR A 75 -3.36 0.81 41.66
CA THR A 75 -2.83 -0.35 42.39
C THR A 75 -1.32 -0.18 42.59
N GLU A 76 -0.70 -1.01 43.43
CA GLU A 76 0.76 -1.03 43.62
C GLU A 76 1.54 -1.32 42.31
N HIS A 77 0.91 -1.99 41.34
CA HIS A 77 1.57 -2.42 40.10
C HIS A 77 1.26 -1.55 38.88
N GLN A 78 0.11 -0.86 38.88
CA GLN A 78 -0.42 -0.13 37.73
C GLN A 78 -1.30 1.04 38.15
N VAL A 79 -1.14 2.17 37.45
CA VAL A 79 -2.14 3.25 37.37
C VAL A 79 -2.56 3.43 35.91
N GLU A 80 -3.86 3.43 35.64
CA GLU A 80 -4.43 3.80 34.33
C GLU A 80 -5.42 4.97 34.48
N LEU A 81 -5.22 6.01 33.67
CA LEU A 81 -6.11 7.17 33.58
C LEU A 81 -6.82 7.22 32.22
N SER A 82 -8.07 7.68 32.23
CA SER A 82 -8.91 7.99 31.07
C SER A 82 -9.18 9.49 30.96
N PHE A 83 -9.04 10.03 29.76
CA PHE A 83 -9.37 11.41 29.41
C PHE A 83 -10.31 11.40 28.21
N LEU A 84 -11.61 11.60 28.47
CA LEU A 84 -12.67 11.43 27.49
C LEU A 84 -13.10 12.78 26.87
N LYS A 85 -13.00 12.86 25.54
CA LYS A 85 -13.71 13.82 24.68
C LYS A 85 -14.92 13.13 24.05
N THR A 86 -16.07 13.82 24.01
CA THR A 86 -17.28 13.35 23.30
C THR A 86 -17.85 14.50 22.49
N TRP A 87 -17.89 14.35 21.16
CA TRP A 87 -18.52 15.33 20.27
C TRP A 87 -20.03 15.46 20.55
N ASN A 88 -20.57 16.66 20.31
CA ASN A 88 -22.01 16.92 20.32
C ASN A 88 -22.36 18.02 19.30
N SER A 89 -23.65 18.20 19.01
CA SER A 89 -24.14 19.05 17.92
C SER A 89 -23.75 20.53 18.01
N SER A 90 -23.46 21.10 19.19
CA SER A 90 -23.00 22.49 19.31
C SER A 90 -21.55 22.70 18.81
N LEU A 91 -20.78 21.62 18.68
CA LEU A 91 -19.38 21.64 18.22
C LEU A 91 -19.25 21.41 16.70
N LYS A 92 -20.36 21.36 15.96
CA LYS A 92 -20.39 21.05 14.52
C LYS A 92 -19.51 22.00 13.71
N GLY A 93 -18.51 21.45 13.02
CA GLY A 93 -17.58 22.20 12.17
C GLY A 93 -16.40 22.85 12.92
N ASN A 94 -16.36 22.75 14.25
CA ASN A 94 -15.24 23.22 15.09
C ASN A 94 -14.41 22.04 15.60
N ASP A 95 -15.07 21.04 16.17
CA ASP A 95 -14.44 19.82 16.69
C ASP A 95 -14.73 18.63 15.79
N VAL A 96 -13.79 17.67 15.76
CA VAL A 96 -13.95 16.42 15.01
C VAL A 96 -15.17 15.62 15.53
N PRO A 97 -16.01 15.02 14.66
CA PRO A 97 -17.16 14.19 15.06
C PRO A 97 -16.83 12.84 15.74
N LEU A 98 -15.92 12.82 16.72
CA LEU A 98 -15.49 11.61 17.43
C LEU A 98 -15.76 11.66 18.94
N ARG A 99 -15.90 10.46 19.48
CA ARG A 99 -15.65 10.16 20.88
C ARG A 99 -14.21 9.64 20.94
N VAL A 100 -13.40 10.23 21.81
CA VAL A 100 -12.01 9.86 21.99
C VAL A 100 -11.74 9.69 23.48
N ASP A 101 -11.42 8.46 23.87
CA ASP A 101 -10.98 8.11 25.21
C ASP A 101 -9.46 7.92 25.17
N LYS A 102 -8.71 8.98 25.55
CA LYS A 102 -7.25 8.95 25.63
C LYS A 102 -6.83 8.28 26.93
N ARG A 103 -5.95 7.29 26.85
CA ARG A 103 -5.49 6.48 27.97
C ARG A 103 -4.01 6.66 28.21
N TYR A 104 -3.63 6.76 29.49
CA TYR A 104 -2.25 6.78 29.94
C TYR A 104 -2.08 5.71 31.02
N VAL A 105 -1.07 4.85 30.87
CA VAL A 105 -0.77 3.79 31.83
C VAL A 105 0.67 3.92 32.31
N LEU A 106 0.85 3.81 33.62
CA LEU A 106 2.15 3.78 34.27
C LEU A 106 2.25 2.50 35.12
N LEU A 107 3.28 1.69 34.89
CA LEU A 107 3.50 0.41 35.57
C LEU A 107 4.66 0.52 36.55
N ARG A 108 4.61 -0.27 37.64
CA ARG A 108 5.71 -0.35 38.62
C ARG A 108 6.96 -0.92 37.97
N GLY A 109 8.10 -0.24 38.12
CA GLY A 109 9.40 -0.69 37.62
C GLY A 109 9.71 -0.33 36.15
N SER A 110 8.73 0.11 35.36
CA SER A 110 8.99 0.56 33.98
C SER A 110 9.67 1.93 33.93
N SER A 111 10.79 2.04 33.21
CA SER A 111 11.45 3.33 32.93
C SER A 111 10.77 4.04 31.74
N GLY A 112 9.46 4.26 31.85
CA GLY A 112 8.64 4.85 30.79
C GLY A 112 7.15 4.85 31.13
N PHE A 113 6.31 5.26 30.18
CA PHE A 113 4.85 5.20 30.29
C PHE A 113 4.20 4.80 28.96
N TYR A 114 3.02 4.20 29.02
CA TYR A 114 2.26 3.81 27.83
C TYR A 114 1.14 4.80 27.56
N THR A 115 0.78 4.98 26.29
CA THR A 115 -0.45 5.68 25.91
C THR A 115 -1.15 4.99 24.75
N TYR A 116 -2.48 4.98 24.80
CA TYR A 116 -3.36 4.45 23.77
C TYR A 116 -4.63 5.30 23.69
N ALA A 117 -5.42 5.16 22.62
CA ALA A 117 -6.72 5.82 22.55
C ALA A 117 -7.75 4.95 21.86
N ILE A 118 -8.99 5.02 22.35
CA ILE A 118 -10.16 4.45 21.69
C ILE A 118 -10.89 5.58 20.95
N PHE A 119 -10.95 5.51 19.63
CA PHE A 119 -11.73 6.43 18.80
C PHE A 119 -13.04 5.74 18.38
N GLU A 120 -14.17 6.46 18.46
CA GLU A 120 -15.49 5.96 18.06
C GLU A 120 -16.28 7.06 17.31
N HIS A 121 -16.83 6.71 16.14
CA HIS A 121 -17.81 7.49 15.38
C HIS A 121 -19.19 6.83 15.51
N LEU A 122 -20.21 7.57 15.92
CA LEU A 122 -21.56 7.04 16.18
C LEU A 122 -22.52 7.25 15.01
N LYS A 123 -23.49 6.33 14.83
CA LYS A 123 -24.51 6.35 13.75
C LYS A 123 -25.45 7.58 13.72
N LYS A 124 -25.26 8.56 14.60
CA LYS A 124 -26.05 9.80 14.68
C LYS A 124 -25.20 11.05 14.41
N TRP A 125 -23.94 10.88 14.01
CA TRP A 125 -22.98 11.97 13.83
C TRP A 125 -22.68 12.26 12.35
N PRO A 126 -22.27 13.49 12.02
CA PRO A 126 -22.07 13.93 10.64
C PRO A 126 -20.81 13.33 10.03
N SER A 127 -20.88 13.09 8.72
CA SER A 127 -19.75 12.64 7.90
C SER A 127 -18.57 13.63 7.92
N PHE A 128 -17.35 13.09 7.93
CA PHE A 128 -16.10 13.86 7.94
C PHE A 128 -14.94 13.05 7.35
N ASN A 129 -13.85 13.71 7.00
CA ASN A 129 -12.59 13.07 6.62
C ASN A 129 -11.57 13.19 7.76
N LEU A 130 -10.84 12.13 8.05
CA LEU A 130 -9.72 12.09 8.99
C LEU A 130 -8.44 11.90 8.16
N ASP A 131 -7.63 12.95 8.12
CA ASP A 131 -6.48 13.10 7.23
C ASP A 131 -5.18 12.69 7.94
N GLU A 132 -5.09 12.95 9.25
CA GLU A 132 -3.99 12.50 10.12
C GLU A 132 -4.51 12.08 11.51
N SER A 133 -3.84 11.13 12.15
CA SER A 133 -4.01 10.78 13.57
C SER A 133 -2.67 10.38 14.18
N ARG A 134 -2.30 11.00 15.32
CA ARG A 134 -0.99 10.79 15.97
C ARG A 134 -0.97 11.13 17.46
N VAL A 135 0.14 10.76 18.10
CA VAL A 135 0.66 11.45 19.29
C VAL A 135 1.89 12.26 18.86
N ALA A 136 2.13 13.42 19.48
CA ALA A 136 3.35 14.18 19.30
C ALA A 136 3.93 14.63 20.65
N PHE A 137 5.26 14.67 20.72
CA PHE A 137 6.02 15.14 21.86
C PHE A 137 7.02 16.21 21.38
N LYS A 138 6.89 17.42 21.90
CA LYS A 138 7.83 18.53 21.72
C LYS A 138 8.79 18.53 22.91
N LEU A 139 10.00 18.04 22.71
CA LEU A 139 11.04 18.00 23.74
C LEU A 139 11.75 19.35 23.84
N ARG A 140 12.44 19.58 24.96
CA ARG A 140 13.23 20.80 25.20
C ARG A 140 14.33 21.01 24.15
N LYS A 141 14.27 22.13 23.42
CA LYS A 141 15.29 22.48 22.42
C LYS A 141 16.65 22.84 23.02
N ASP A 142 16.71 23.18 24.32
CA ASP A 142 17.96 23.44 25.05
C ASP A 142 18.63 22.15 25.59
N LYS A 143 18.07 20.97 25.27
CA LYS A 143 18.55 19.68 25.80
C LYS A 143 18.72 18.60 24.73
N PHE A 144 17.70 18.40 23.89
CA PHE A 144 17.68 17.29 22.93
C PHE A 144 18.24 17.71 21.56
N HIS A 145 19.53 17.47 21.36
CA HIS A 145 20.30 17.94 20.18
C HIS A 145 20.75 16.82 19.24
N TYR A 146 20.50 15.56 19.59
CA TYR A 146 20.88 14.39 18.80
C TYR A 146 19.67 13.47 18.59
N MET A 147 19.48 13.00 17.38
CA MET A 147 18.33 12.20 16.95
C MET A 147 18.81 10.85 16.41
N ALA A 148 18.08 9.77 16.71
CA ALA A 148 18.28 8.46 16.12
C ALA A 148 16.94 7.85 15.71
N ILE A 149 16.84 7.41 14.44
CA ILE A 149 15.60 6.84 13.86
C ILE A 149 15.83 5.46 13.22
N SER A 150 17.08 5.12 12.92
CA SER A 150 17.54 3.80 12.48
C SER A 150 19.05 3.67 12.74
N ASP A 151 19.66 2.51 12.44
CA ASP A 151 21.11 2.32 12.60
C ASP A 151 21.95 3.15 11.61
N ASP A 152 21.37 3.52 10.46
CA ASP A 152 21.97 4.30 9.39
C ASP A 152 21.56 5.79 9.36
N ARG A 153 20.53 6.19 10.13
CA ARG A 153 20.05 7.59 10.24
C ARG A 153 20.09 8.07 11.69
N GLN A 154 21.27 8.54 12.11
CA GLN A 154 21.50 9.21 13.39
C GLN A 154 22.41 10.44 13.23
N ARG A 155 22.02 11.59 13.76
CA ARG A 155 22.80 12.83 13.67
C ARG A 155 22.54 13.79 14.81
N HIS A 156 23.45 14.75 15.00
CA HIS A 156 23.06 16.02 15.59
C HIS A 156 22.13 16.75 14.64
N MET A 157 21.07 17.35 15.17
CA MET A 157 20.04 18.04 14.40
C MET A 157 20.19 19.56 14.51
N PRO A 158 19.82 20.33 13.48
CA PRO A 158 19.73 21.78 13.59
C PRO A 158 18.68 22.19 14.64
N SER A 159 18.88 23.38 15.21
CA SER A 159 17.92 24.03 16.09
C SER A 159 16.68 24.47 15.28
N PRO A 160 15.46 24.48 15.87
CA PRO A 160 14.34 25.18 15.26
C PRO A 160 14.59 26.68 15.08
N ASP A 161 15.60 27.26 15.77
CA ASP A 161 16.00 28.65 15.56
C ASP A 161 16.90 28.85 14.32
N ASP A 162 17.55 27.78 13.80
CA ASP A 162 18.39 27.85 12.60
C ASP A 162 17.54 27.98 11.33
N ARG A 163 16.32 27.44 11.36
CA ARG A 163 15.35 27.47 10.25
C ARG A 163 14.58 28.79 10.11
N ARG A 164 14.85 29.80 10.94
CA ARG A 164 14.08 31.05 10.93
C ARG A 164 14.46 31.92 9.72
N PRO A 165 13.58 32.84 9.26
CA PRO A 165 13.88 33.70 8.10
C PRO A 165 15.15 34.55 8.23
N GLU A 166 15.60 34.86 9.45
CA GLU A 166 16.89 35.53 9.70
C GLU A 166 18.14 34.65 9.53
N ARG A 167 17.97 33.33 9.29
CA ARG A 167 19.05 32.31 9.26
C ARG A 167 18.91 31.23 8.18
N GLY A 168 17.71 31.01 7.64
CA GLY A 168 17.44 29.98 6.64
C GLY A 168 16.46 30.45 5.57
N GLU A 169 16.63 29.91 4.37
CA GLU A 169 15.86 30.19 3.16
C GLU A 169 14.84 29.05 2.96
N ILE A 170 13.53 29.37 2.94
CA ILE A 170 12.50 28.41 2.53
C ILE A 170 12.64 28.19 1.02
N LEU A 171 12.69 26.92 0.60
CA LEU A 171 12.83 26.52 -0.79
C LEU A 171 11.45 26.35 -1.46
N ASP A 172 11.27 25.40 -2.38
CA ASP A 172 10.05 25.25 -3.19
C ASP A 172 8.77 24.94 -2.36
N TYR A 173 8.91 24.52 -1.10
CA TYR A 173 7.82 24.28 -0.16
C TYR A 173 8.30 24.44 1.30
N SER A 174 7.37 24.73 2.23
CA SER A 174 7.70 25.24 3.57
C SER A 174 8.35 24.24 4.54
N GLU A 175 8.30 22.95 4.25
CA GLU A 175 9.07 21.95 5.00
C GLU A 175 10.57 21.94 4.68
N ALA A 176 10.99 22.32 3.48
CA ALA A 176 12.40 22.39 3.10
C ALA A 176 13.00 23.77 3.37
N VAL A 177 14.04 23.82 4.21
CA VAL A 177 14.78 25.05 4.52
C VAL A 177 16.27 24.81 4.36
N LEU A 178 16.90 25.64 3.50
CA LEU A 178 18.35 25.76 3.41
C LEU A 178 18.87 26.57 4.59
N LEU A 179 19.88 26.05 5.29
CA LEU A 179 20.46 26.70 6.47
C LEU A 179 21.62 27.62 6.04
N VAL A 180 21.34 28.92 5.93
CA VAL A 180 22.24 29.93 5.34
C VAL A 180 23.19 30.56 6.37
N ASN A 181 22.74 30.71 7.62
CA ASN A 181 23.53 31.23 8.74
C ASN A 181 23.02 30.62 10.06
N PRO A 182 23.16 29.30 10.27
CA PRO A 182 22.72 28.63 11.50
C PRO A 182 23.51 29.11 12.74
N ILE A 183 22.93 28.91 13.92
CA ILE A 183 23.60 29.12 15.21
C ILE A 183 24.70 28.06 15.41
N GLU A 184 24.53 26.88 14.82
CA GLU A 184 25.54 25.82 14.72
C GLU A 184 26.16 25.79 13.30
N PRO A 185 27.35 26.36 13.06
CA PRO A 185 27.90 26.52 11.69
C PRO A 185 28.15 25.21 10.94
N ARG A 186 28.19 24.07 11.65
CA ARG A 186 28.33 22.73 11.05
C ARG A 186 27.16 22.30 10.15
N PHE A 187 26.05 23.04 10.15
CA PHE A 187 24.89 22.78 9.30
C PHE A 187 24.74 23.83 8.18
N GLU A 188 25.69 24.76 8.03
CA GLU A 188 25.66 25.77 6.98
C GLU A 188 25.73 25.11 5.59
N GLY A 189 24.79 25.47 4.71
CA GLY A 189 24.62 24.86 3.38
C GLY A 189 23.73 23.61 3.34
N GLU A 190 23.42 22.97 4.48
CA GLU A 190 22.52 21.82 4.48
C GLU A 190 21.04 22.22 4.32
N VAL A 191 20.26 21.39 3.62
CA VAL A 191 18.79 21.49 3.61
C VAL A 191 18.19 20.53 4.63
N ASP A 192 17.45 21.08 5.60
CA ASP A 192 16.66 20.33 6.59
C ASP A 192 15.20 20.24 6.14
N ASP A 193 14.68 19.02 6.03
CA ASP A 193 13.28 18.72 5.72
C ASP A 193 12.80 17.55 6.57
N LYS A 194 11.65 17.70 7.23
CA LYS A 194 11.04 16.65 8.06
C LYS A 194 10.83 15.31 7.31
N TYR A 195 10.68 15.34 5.98
CA TYR A 195 10.48 14.13 5.18
C TYR A 195 11.78 13.34 4.94
N GLN A 196 12.97 13.93 5.15
CA GLN A 196 14.25 13.19 5.18
C GLN A 196 14.33 12.16 6.33
N TYR A 197 13.41 12.29 7.30
CA TYR A 197 13.37 11.49 8.53
C TYR A 197 12.14 10.57 8.59
N THR A 198 11.56 10.19 7.44
CA THR A 198 10.54 9.13 7.40
C THR A 198 11.16 7.73 7.56
N CYS A 199 10.32 6.78 7.96
CA CYS A 199 10.60 5.35 7.91
C CYS A 199 9.35 4.59 7.44
N GLU A 200 9.54 3.47 6.77
CA GLU A 200 8.47 2.50 6.45
C GLU A 200 7.90 1.87 7.73
N LEU A 201 6.60 1.55 7.75
CA LEU A 201 5.94 1.01 8.94
C LEU A 201 6.59 -0.28 9.46
N LYS A 202 7.07 -1.16 8.57
CA LYS A 202 7.79 -2.41 8.96
C LYS A 202 8.99 -2.14 9.87
N ASP A 203 9.71 -1.04 9.64
CA ASP A 203 10.93 -0.69 10.38
C ASP A 203 10.67 0.32 11.50
N LEU A 204 9.59 1.10 11.41
CA LEU A 204 9.19 2.15 12.35
C LEU A 204 8.67 1.61 13.71
N ARG A 205 9.58 0.95 14.44
CA ARG A 205 9.37 0.31 15.74
C ARG A 205 10.00 1.07 16.91
N VAL A 206 11.12 1.78 16.69
CA VAL A 206 11.73 2.66 17.69
C VAL A 206 12.48 3.83 17.05
N HIS A 207 12.25 5.03 17.57
CA HIS A 207 12.94 6.27 17.19
C HIS A 207 12.88 7.29 18.32
N GLY A 208 13.77 8.29 18.33
CA GLY A 208 13.81 9.22 19.44
C GLY A 208 14.95 10.23 19.40
N TRP A 209 15.27 10.73 20.60
CA TRP A 209 16.21 11.83 20.84
C TRP A 209 17.08 11.57 22.07
N ILE A 210 18.27 12.16 22.07
CA ILE A 210 19.25 12.09 23.16
C ILE A 210 19.58 13.52 23.62
N SER A 211 19.39 13.76 24.91
CA SER A 211 20.02 14.83 25.67
C SER A 211 21.39 14.36 26.14
N MET A 212 22.42 15.18 25.92
CA MET A 212 23.79 14.89 26.34
C MET A 212 24.06 15.37 27.78
N ASP A 213 23.41 16.45 28.22
CA ASP A 213 23.59 17.03 29.56
C ASP A 213 22.26 17.53 30.19
N PRO A 214 21.72 16.85 31.22
CA PRO A 214 22.16 15.55 31.71
C PRO A 214 21.88 14.44 30.66
N PRO A 215 22.59 13.30 30.72
CA PRO A 215 22.50 12.24 29.72
C PRO A 215 21.17 11.47 29.84
N VAL A 216 20.21 11.78 28.96
CA VAL A 216 18.86 11.19 28.94
C VAL A 216 18.41 10.90 27.51
N GLY A 217 17.99 9.66 27.25
CA GLY A 217 17.30 9.27 26.02
C GLY A 217 15.78 9.36 26.17
N PHE A 218 15.09 9.74 25.08
CA PHE A 218 13.63 9.74 24.95
C PHE A 218 13.24 8.98 23.69
N TRP A 219 12.45 7.91 23.82
CA TRP A 219 12.19 6.95 22.74
C TRP A 219 10.70 6.65 22.58
N GLN A 220 10.21 6.72 21.35
CA GLN A 220 8.87 6.25 20.95
C GLN A 220 9.00 4.81 20.48
N ILE A 221 8.43 3.86 21.23
CA ILE A 221 8.41 2.44 20.87
C ILE A 221 7.00 2.03 20.40
N THR A 222 6.92 1.44 19.21
CA THR A 222 5.69 0.90 18.61
C THR A 222 5.84 -0.63 18.46
N PRO A 223 5.17 -1.43 19.31
CA PRO A 223 5.34 -2.89 19.35
C PRO A 223 4.57 -3.65 18.25
N SER A 224 3.55 -3.03 17.66
CA SER A 224 2.71 -3.62 16.62
C SER A 224 2.23 -2.53 15.65
N ASN A 225 2.16 -2.86 14.37
CA ASN A 225 1.60 -2.02 13.33
C ASN A 225 0.08 -2.22 13.12
N GLU A 226 -0.57 -3.10 13.89
CA GLU A 226 -1.93 -3.57 13.58
C GLU A 226 -2.98 -2.46 13.44
N PHE A 227 -2.82 -1.39 14.20
CA PHE A 227 -3.69 -0.22 14.23
C PHE A 227 -3.27 0.89 13.26
N ARG A 228 -2.14 0.76 12.54
CA ARG A 228 -1.74 1.72 11.51
C ARG A 228 -2.55 1.52 10.21
N ALA A 229 -2.16 2.21 9.13
CA ALA A 229 -2.87 2.26 7.86
C ALA A 229 -1.92 2.03 6.67
N GLY A 230 -2.44 1.46 5.57
CA GLY A 230 -1.71 1.35 4.28
C GLY A 230 -0.69 0.22 4.13
N GLY A 231 -0.57 -0.69 5.11
CA GLY A 231 0.32 -1.86 5.02
C GLY A 231 1.80 -1.59 5.39
N PRO A 232 2.70 -2.56 5.16
CA PRO A 232 4.04 -2.57 5.76
C PRO A 232 5.00 -1.54 5.16
N ILE A 233 4.90 -1.28 3.85
CA ILE A 233 5.77 -0.38 3.09
C ILE A 233 5.29 1.08 3.05
N LYS A 234 4.24 1.44 3.83
CA LYS A 234 3.85 2.85 3.93
C LYS A 234 4.90 3.60 4.75
N SER A 235 5.44 4.70 4.22
CA SER A 235 6.29 5.59 5.01
C SER A 235 5.49 6.57 5.88
N GLU A 236 6.02 6.88 7.06
CA GLU A 236 5.51 7.86 8.02
C GLU A 236 6.63 8.68 8.67
N LEU A 237 6.27 9.87 9.18
CA LEU A 237 7.18 10.75 9.93
C LEU A 237 7.57 10.14 11.29
N THR A 238 8.82 10.37 11.71
CA THR A 238 9.39 9.77 12.93
C THR A 238 9.78 10.83 13.98
N SER A 239 11.04 11.24 14.03
CA SER A 239 11.56 12.41 14.74
C SER A 239 11.96 13.50 13.74
N HIS A 240 11.90 14.78 14.12
CA HIS A 240 12.38 15.90 13.28
C HIS A 240 12.69 17.17 14.08
N VAL A 241 13.31 18.16 13.42
CA VAL A 241 13.70 19.48 13.93
C VAL A 241 12.69 20.14 14.89
N GLY A 242 13.20 20.89 15.88
CA GLY A 242 12.41 21.43 16.99
C GLY A 242 12.02 20.31 17.94
N PRO A 243 13.02 19.69 18.60
CA PRO A 243 13.14 18.26 18.85
C PRO A 243 11.81 17.56 19.09
N THR A 244 11.24 17.12 17.97
CA THR A 244 9.90 16.53 17.91
C THR A 244 10.03 15.03 17.76
N THR A 245 9.22 14.29 18.51
CA THR A 245 8.99 12.85 18.32
C THR A 245 7.51 12.64 18.00
N LEU A 246 7.19 11.98 16.89
CA LEU A 246 5.82 11.66 16.47
C LEU A 246 5.55 10.16 16.60
N ALA A 247 4.34 9.80 16.99
CA ALA A 247 3.80 8.45 16.88
C ALA A 247 2.63 8.49 15.90
N MET A 248 2.92 8.30 14.61
CA MET A 248 1.92 8.32 13.54
C MET A 248 1.07 7.04 13.54
N PHE A 249 -0.25 7.19 13.43
CA PHE A 249 -1.20 6.10 13.27
C PHE A 249 -1.84 6.05 11.87
N SER A 250 -2.11 7.22 11.30
CA SER A 250 -2.57 7.38 9.92
C SER A 250 -2.20 8.77 9.43
N SER A 251 -1.90 8.90 8.14
CA SER A 251 -1.70 10.19 7.48
C SER A 251 -1.90 10.10 5.97
N THR A 252 -2.07 11.25 5.32
CA THR A 252 -1.96 11.39 3.86
C THR A 252 -0.53 11.25 3.32
N HIS A 253 0.49 11.16 4.18
CA HIS A 253 1.89 11.04 3.75
C HIS A 253 2.06 9.83 2.84
N ASN A 254 2.75 10.03 1.71
CA ASN A 254 3.18 9.01 0.76
C ASN A 254 2.06 8.06 0.29
N SER A 255 0.83 8.57 0.26
CA SER A 255 -0.35 7.87 -0.28
C SER A 255 -1.43 8.83 -0.82
N GLY A 256 -1.58 10.02 -0.22
CA GLY A 256 -2.67 10.95 -0.57
C GLY A 256 -4.06 10.47 -0.14
N LEU A 257 -4.15 9.41 0.67
CA LEU A 257 -5.40 8.80 1.12
C LEU A 257 -5.84 9.37 2.47
N VAL A 258 -7.17 9.48 2.63
CA VAL A 258 -7.84 10.02 3.83
C VAL A 258 -8.92 9.03 4.30
N ILE A 259 -9.12 8.93 5.61
CA ILE A 259 -10.18 8.08 6.18
C ILE A 259 -11.51 8.83 6.09
N LYS A 260 -12.39 8.40 5.17
CA LYS A 260 -13.69 9.05 4.92
C LYS A 260 -14.81 8.39 5.73
N PHE A 261 -15.40 9.08 6.69
CA PHE A 261 -16.55 8.60 7.46
C PHE A 261 -17.86 9.01 6.82
N GLY A 262 -18.72 8.03 6.51
CA GLY A 262 -20.04 8.25 5.95
C GLY A 262 -21.06 8.71 7.01
N GLU A 263 -22.16 9.33 6.55
CA GLU A 263 -23.28 9.58 7.46
C GLU A 263 -23.85 8.26 7.98
N LYS A 264 -24.19 8.22 9.27
CA LYS A 264 -24.75 7.03 9.95
C LYS A 264 -23.82 5.81 10.02
N GLU A 265 -22.57 5.92 9.57
CA GLU A 265 -21.53 4.91 9.79
C GLU A 265 -21.27 4.75 11.30
N HIS A 266 -21.16 3.52 11.80
CA HIS A 266 -20.49 3.26 13.09
C HIS A 266 -19.09 2.75 12.79
N TRP A 267 -18.11 3.31 13.48
CA TRP A 267 -16.73 2.86 13.42
C TRP A 267 -16.09 3.02 14.78
N LYS A 268 -15.23 2.07 15.14
CA LYS A 268 -14.48 2.08 16.40
C LYS A 268 -13.13 1.41 16.21
N LYS A 269 -12.05 2.03 16.68
CA LYS A 269 -10.68 1.52 16.59
C LYS A 269 -9.88 1.92 17.82
N VAL A 270 -8.95 1.05 18.23
CA VAL A 270 -7.95 1.32 19.25
C VAL A 270 -6.62 1.62 18.55
N PHE A 271 -5.95 2.69 18.98
CA PHE A 271 -4.61 3.06 18.52
C PHE A 271 -3.62 2.92 19.67
N GLY A 272 -2.52 2.18 19.45
CA GLY A 272 -1.62 1.75 20.52
C GLY A 272 -2.14 0.55 21.33
N PRO A 273 -1.56 0.26 22.53
CA PRO A 273 -0.58 1.10 23.21
C PRO A 273 0.78 1.22 22.54
N ILE A 274 1.25 2.46 22.43
CA ILE A 274 2.67 2.78 22.25
C ILE A 274 3.33 2.94 23.62
N PHE A 275 4.63 2.70 23.69
CA PHE A 275 5.44 2.94 24.88
C PHE A 275 6.37 4.15 24.66
N ILE A 276 6.50 4.98 25.68
CA ILE A 276 7.46 6.10 25.73
C ILE A 276 8.52 5.71 26.74
N TYR A 277 9.66 5.26 26.24
CA TYR A 277 10.78 4.75 27.03
C TYR A 277 11.82 5.83 27.28
N LEU A 278 12.36 5.84 28.49
CA LEU A 278 13.36 6.79 28.96
C LEU A 278 14.54 6.01 29.55
N ASN A 279 15.76 6.33 29.12
CA ASN A 279 16.98 5.73 29.66
C ASN A 279 18.05 6.78 29.98
N THR A 280 19.04 6.37 30.76
CA THR A 280 20.15 7.19 31.27
C THR A 280 21.32 6.28 31.67
N VAL A 281 22.52 6.83 31.83
CA VAL A 281 23.71 6.13 32.36
C VAL A 281 24.29 6.91 33.54
N SER A 282 24.96 6.19 34.44
CA SER A 282 25.66 6.77 35.58
C SER A 282 27.17 6.78 35.33
N GLY A 283 27.76 7.95 35.07
CA GLY A 283 29.20 8.10 34.92
C GLY A 283 29.60 8.80 33.64
N LYS A 284 30.62 8.27 32.95
CA LYS A 284 31.23 8.83 31.72
C LYS A 284 30.91 8.01 30.45
N GLU A 285 29.86 7.19 30.48
CA GLU A 285 29.43 6.43 29.30
C GLU A 285 28.84 7.35 28.23
N ASP A 286 29.08 7.01 26.96
CA ASP A 286 28.62 7.79 25.80
C ASP A 286 27.08 7.68 25.66
N PRO A 287 26.31 8.79 25.75
CA PRO A 287 24.86 8.74 25.64
C PRO A 287 24.35 8.14 24.32
N ARG A 288 25.16 8.09 23.25
CA ARG A 288 24.79 7.43 21.98
C ARG A 288 24.53 5.92 22.15
N THR A 289 25.07 5.30 23.21
CA THR A 289 24.75 3.92 23.59
C THR A 289 23.26 3.69 23.90
N PHE A 290 22.52 4.73 24.30
CA PHE A 290 21.07 4.67 24.59
C PHE A 290 20.23 4.12 23.45
N TRP A 291 20.67 4.28 22.19
CA TRP A 291 19.98 3.73 21.02
C TRP A 291 19.97 2.20 21.04
N ASN A 292 21.10 1.56 21.34
CA ASN A 292 21.19 0.10 21.40
C ASN A 292 20.39 -0.47 22.58
N ASP A 293 20.24 0.30 23.65
CA ASP A 293 19.39 -0.03 24.79
C ASP A 293 17.89 0.13 24.47
N ALA A 294 17.50 1.23 23.81
CA ALA A 294 16.15 1.43 23.30
C ALA A 294 15.72 0.37 22.27
N LYS A 295 16.65 -0.12 21.43
CA LYS A 295 16.41 -1.28 20.56
C LYS A 295 16.13 -2.57 21.36
N LYS A 296 16.84 -2.84 22.47
CA LYS A 296 16.54 -4.00 23.35
C LYS A 296 15.14 -3.87 23.93
N GLN A 297 14.82 -2.73 24.53
CA GLN A 297 13.48 -2.48 25.09
C GLN A 297 12.40 -2.63 24.01
N MET A 298 12.62 -2.16 22.78
CA MET A 298 11.69 -2.37 21.66
C MET A 298 11.46 -3.86 21.37
N PHE A 299 12.52 -4.67 21.33
CA PHE A 299 12.36 -6.12 21.19
C PHE A 299 11.69 -6.78 22.40
N ASP A 300 11.78 -6.23 23.61
CA ASP A 300 11.02 -6.69 24.77
C ASP A 300 9.54 -6.29 24.66
N GLU A 301 9.19 -5.05 24.30
CA GLU A 301 7.78 -4.63 24.09
C GLU A 301 7.11 -5.44 22.97
N VAL A 302 7.82 -5.72 21.86
CA VAL A 302 7.34 -6.60 20.77
C VAL A 302 7.08 -8.02 21.28
N ARG A 303 7.93 -8.56 22.17
CA ARG A 303 7.74 -9.90 22.78
C ARG A 303 6.59 -9.94 23.79
N HIS A 304 6.25 -8.82 24.42
CA HIS A 304 5.10 -8.70 25.34
C HIS A 304 3.78 -8.33 24.62
N TRP A 305 3.79 -8.12 23.30
CA TRP A 305 2.57 -7.80 22.56
C TRP A 305 1.69 -9.05 22.31
N PRO A 306 0.36 -8.98 22.53
CA PRO A 306 -0.42 -7.85 23.04
C PRO A 306 -0.48 -7.85 24.57
N TYR A 307 -0.38 -6.65 25.16
CA TYR A 307 -0.30 -6.48 26.60
C TYR A 307 -1.51 -7.03 27.38
N ASN A 308 -1.26 -7.46 28.61
CA ASN A 308 -2.28 -7.91 29.57
C ASN A 308 -2.88 -6.77 30.41
N PHE A 309 -2.16 -5.65 30.60
CA PHE A 309 -2.54 -4.54 31.48
C PHE A 309 -3.66 -3.58 31.00
N PRO A 310 -3.95 -3.36 29.69
CA PRO A 310 -4.90 -2.32 29.27
C PRO A 310 -6.32 -2.59 29.77
N ALA A 311 -6.91 -1.69 30.56
CA ALA A 311 -8.20 -1.92 31.21
C ALA A 311 -9.43 -1.79 30.28
N SER A 312 -9.25 -1.37 29.02
CA SER A 312 -10.35 -1.16 28.09
C SER A 312 -10.81 -2.46 27.42
N LYS A 313 -12.11 -2.78 27.55
CA LYS A 313 -12.78 -3.91 26.87
C LYS A 313 -12.74 -3.83 25.33
N ASP A 314 -12.38 -2.66 24.78
CA ASP A 314 -12.20 -2.48 23.34
C ASP A 314 -10.81 -2.96 22.85
N PHE A 315 -9.86 -3.15 23.77
CA PHE A 315 -8.56 -3.78 23.48
C PHE A 315 -8.69 -5.30 23.64
N GLN A 316 -8.42 -6.06 22.57
CA GLN A 316 -8.38 -7.52 22.68
C GLN A 316 -7.02 -7.98 23.23
N HIS A 317 -7.03 -8.77 24.29
CA HIS A 317 -5.84 -9.41 24.87
C HIS A 317 -5.43 -10.68 24.09
N ALA A 318 -4.26 -11.24 24.42
CA ALA A 318 -3.69 -12.40 23.71
C ALA A 318 -4.63 -13.62 23.62
N HIS A 319 -5.37 -13.93 24.70
CA HIS A 319 -6.31 -15.06 24.73
C HIS A 319 -7.58 -14.85 23.89
N GLN A 320 -7.76 -13.65 23.32
CA GLN A 320 -8.90 -13.27 22.48
C GLN A 320 -8.49 -13.14 21.00
N ARG A 321 -7.28 -13.57 20.61
CA ARG A 321 -6.71 -13.35 19.28
C ARG A 321 -6.28 -14.67 18.63
N GLY A 322 -6.30 -14.69 17.30
CA GLY A 322 -5.89 -15.85 16.49
C GLY A 322 -4.43 -15.80 16.01
N ALA A 323 -4.00 -16.91 15.39
CA ALA A 323 -2.81 -16.99 14.57
C ALA A 323 -3.13 -17.71 13.25
N ILE A 324 -2.34 -17.45 12.20
CA ILE A 324 -2.33 -18.25 10.97
C ILE A 324 -0.89 -18.57 10.54
N SER A 325 -0.72 -19.67 9.81
CA SER A 325 0.53 -20.04 9.16
C SER A 325 0.30 -20.63 7.78
N GLY A 326 1.37 -20.83 7.04
CA GLY A 326 1.38 -21.57 5.79
C GLY A 326 2.72 -21.37 5.09
N ARG A 327 2.76 -21.79 3.82
CA ARG A 327 3.87 -21.54 2.90
C ARG A 327 3.33 -20.81 1.69
N LEU A 328 4.00 -19.76 1.22
CA LEU A 328 3.75 -19.20 -0.11
C LEU A 328 4.84 -19.68 -1.07
N LEU A 329 4.41 -20.13 -2.24
CA LEU A 329 5.25 -20.59 -3.33
C LEU A 329 4.85 -19.84 -4.60
N VAL A 330 5.80 -19.62 -5.51
CA VAL A 330 5.56 -18.97 -6.80
C VAL A 330 5.63 -20.00 -7.93
N GLN A 331 4.67 -19.92 -8.86
CA GLN A 331 4.59 -20.79 -10.03
C GLN A 331 4.43 -19.93 -11.29
N ASP A 332 5.56 -19.55 -11.91
CA ASP A 332 5.57 -18.82 -13.19
C ASP A 332 5.81 -19.80 -14.35
N ARG A 333 4.86 -19.89 -15.28
CA ARG A 333 4.87 -20.89 -16.36
C ARG A 333 5.97 -20.73 -17.42
N PHE A 334 6.78 -19.67 -17.37
CA PHE A 334 7.96 -19.50 -18.24
C PHE A 334 9.30 -19.56 -17.49
N ILE A 335 9.31 -19.73 -16.16
CA ILE A 335 10.54 -19.96 -15.40
C ILE A 335 10.75 -21.46 -15.20
N ASN A 336 11.59 -22.06 -16.05
CA ASN A 336 11.94 -23.49 -15.97
C ASN A 336 12.84 -23.78 -14.75
N SER A 337 12.22 -23.85 -13.58
CA SER A 337 12.86 -24.11 -12.28
C SER A 337 12.74 -25.57 -11.81
N GLY A 338 12.11 -26.45 -12.60
CA GLY A 338 11.87 -27.85 -12.25
C GLY A 338 10.81 -28.09 -11.16
N GLY A 339 10.14 -27.03 -10.66
CA GLY A 339 9.15 -27.14 -9.59
C GLY A 339 8.45 -25.80 -9.29
N ARG A 340 8.07 -25.60 -8.04
CA ARG A 340 7.62 -24.30 -7.52
C ARG A 340 8.77 -23.58 -6.84
N ILE A 341 8.81 -22.26 -6.99
CA ILE A 341 9.86 -21.38 -6.45
C ILE A 341 9.45 -20.96 -5.02
N SER A 342 10.42 -20.82 -4.11
CA SER A 342 10.19 -20.24 -2.79
C SER A 342 9.75 -18.78 -2.89
N ALA A 343 8.66 -18.37 -2.23
CA ALA A 343 8.29 -16.96 -2.10
C ALA A 343 9.10 -16.28 -0.97
N LYS A 344 10.44 -16.39 -1.02
CA LYS A 344 11.36 -15.75 -0.07
C LYS A 344 11.14 -14.25 -0.02
N GLY A 345 11.11 -13.67 1.18
CA GLY A 345 10.94 -12.21 1.37
C GLY A 345 9.57 -11.70 0.97
N ALA A 346 8.60 -12.59 0.70
CA ALA A 346 7.24 -12.19 0.39
C ALA A 346 6.58 -11.53 1.61
N TYR A 347 6.03 -10.34 1.42
CA TYR A 347 5.20 -9.70 2.43
C TYR A 347 3.81 -10.32 2.35
N ILE A 348 3.37 -10.94 3.43
CA ILE A 348 2.12 -11.69 3.52
C ILE A 348 1.30 -11.12 4.68
N GLY A 349 0.02 -10.87 4.44
CA GLY A 349 -0.81 -10.14 5.40
C GLY A 349 -2.30 -10.42 5.35
N LEU A 350 -2.94 -10.32 6.50
CA LEU A 350 -4.38 -10.28 6.64
C LEU A 350 -4.86 -8.83 6.61
N ALA A 351 -5.75 -8.55 5.67
CA ALA A 351 -6.50 -7.31 5.59
C ALA A 351 -7.99 -7.63 5.38
N PRO A 352 -8.92 -6.68 5.63
CA PRO A 352 -10.34 -6.89 5.42
C PRO A 352 -10.67 -7.32 3.98
N PRO A 353 -11.75 -8.09 3.76
CA PRO A 353 -12.09 -8.57 2.42
C PRO A 353 -12.33 -7.43 1.43
N GLY A 354 -11.59 -7.46 0.31
CA GLY A 354 -11.72 -6.51 -0.79
C GLY A 354 -11.28 -7.10 -2.13
N HIS A 355 -11.00 -6.25 -3.11
CA HIS A 355 -10.43 -6.66 -4.41
C HIS A 355 -8.93 -7.02 -4.27
N LEU A 356 -8.31 -7.48 -5.37
CA LEU A 356 -6.88 -7.74 -5.40
C LEU A 356 -6.08 -6.45 -5.14
N GLY A 357 -5.05 -6.50 -4.30
CA GLY A 357 -4.26 -5.31 -3.93
C GLY A 357 -4.96 -4.26 -3.05
N SER A 358 -6.23 -4.45 -2.66
CA SER A 358 -6.99 -3.41 -1.93
C SER A 358 -6.38 -3.02 -0.58
N TRP A 359 -5.57 -3.90 0.02
CA TRP A 359 -4.93 -3.72 1.33
C TRP A 359 -4.10 -2.43 1.44
N GLN A 360 -3.42 -1.99 0.37
CA GLN A 360 -2.62 -0.74 0.40
C GLN A 360 -3.50 0.52 0.57
N THR A 361 -4.82 0.39 0.32
CA THR A 361 -5.81 1.46 0.47
C THR A 361 -6.68 1.36 1.73
N GLU A 362 -6.51 0.31 2.55
CA GLU A 362 -7.28 0.12 3.78
C GLU A 362 -6.67 0.91 4.95
N PHE A 363 -7.39 1.96 5.37
CA PHE A 363 -6.97 2.90 6.42
C PHE A 363 -7.91 2.90 7.65
N LYS A 364 -9.12 2.32 7.55
CA LYS A 364 -10.15 2.29 8.61
C LYS A 364 -9.96 1.16 9.61
N LYS A 365 -9.71 -0.07 9.13
CA LYS A 365 -9.68 -1.29 9.94
C LYS A 365 -8.26 -1.66 10.37
N TYR A 366 -8.08 -2.84 10.95
CA TYR A 366 -6.76 -3.39 11.29
C TYR A 366 -6.18 -4.19 10.12
N GLN A 367 -4.85 -4.27 10.05
CA GLN A 367 -4.12 -5.16 9.14
C GLN A 367 -2.98 -5.86 9.89
N PHE A 368 -2.63 -7.08 9.49
CA PHE A 368 -1.58 -7.87 10.16
C PHE A 368 -0.62 -8.39 9.10
N TRP A 369 0.67 -8.13 9.24
CA TRP A 369 1.67 -8.42 8.20
C TRP A 369 2.88 -9.15 8.78
N THR A 370 3.49 -9.99 7.96
CA THR A 370 4.74 -10.71 8.24
C THR A 370 5.54 -10.87 6.94
N GLU A 371 6.82 -11.22 7.05
CA GLU A 371 7.68 -11.57 5.93
C GLU A 371 7.86 -13.10 5.88
N ALA A 372 7.86 -13.68 4.68
CA ALA A 372 8.11 -15.10 4.47
C ALA A 372 9.62 -15.41 4.50
N ASN A 373 9.99 -16.51 5.16
CA ASN A 373 11.39 -16.91 5.30
C ASN A 373 12.02 -17.39 3.96
N GLU A 374 13.30 -17.79 4.01
CA GLU A 374 14.06 -18.36 2.87
C GLU A 374 13.29 -19.44 2.08
N GLU A 375 12.42 -20.19 2.75
CA GLU A 375 11.65 -21.30 2.20
C GLU A 375 10.20 -20.93 1.81
N GLY A 376 9.78 -19.69 2.04
CA GLY A 376 8.42 -19.21 1.77
C GLY A 376 7.43 -19.44 2.92
N TYR A 377 7.88 -19.99 4.06
CA TYR A 377 7.02 -20.18 5.24
C TYR A 377 6.76 -18.86 5.96
N PHE A 378 5.52 -18.67 6.40
CA PHE A 378 5.08 -17.48 7.13
C PHE A 378 4.24 -17.84 8.37
N THR A 379 4.19 -16.92 9.33
CA THR A 379 3.25 -17.00 10.46
C THR A 379 2.84 -15.59 10.87
N ILE A 380 1.54 -15.36 11.00
CA ILE A 380 0.96 -14.11 11.50
C ILE A 380 0.29 -14.44 12.84
N ARG A 381 0.70 -13.74 13.91
CA ARG A 381 0.22 -13.98 15.28
C ARG A 381 -0.61 -12.79 15.76
N ASN A 382 -1.30 -12.96 16.89
CA ASN A 382 -1.99 -11.89 17.61
C ASN A 382 -3.10 -11.18 16.80
N ILE A 383 -3.76 -11.90 15.89
CA ILE A 383 -4.77 -11.33 14.98
C ILE A 383 -6.06 -11.04 15.74
N ILE A 384 -6.58 -9.81 15.63
CA ILE A 384 -7.86 -9.38 16.22
C ILE A 384 -9.02 -10.16 15.56
N ASN A 385 -10.03 -10.56 16.34
CA ASN A 385 -11.20 -11.26 15.81
C ASN A 385 -11.90 -10.46 14.68
N GLY A 386 -12.28 -11.15 13.62
CA GLY A 386 -12.92 -10.57 12.45
C GLY A 386 -12.74 -11.42 11.19
N GLU A 387 -13.36 -10.97 10.10
CA GLU A 387 -13.22 -11.56 8.76
C GLU A 387 -12.12 -10.85 7.97
N TYR A 388 -11.27 -11.62 7.31
CA TYR A 388 -10.13 -11.15 6.52
C TYR A 388 -10.02 -11.89 5.18
N ASN A 389 -9.27 -11.34 4.23
CA ASN A 389 -8.61 -12.14 3.19
C ASN A 389 -7.10 -12.13 3.45
N LEU A 390 -6.42 -13.21 3.08
CA LEU A 390 -4.97 -13.21 2.97
C LEU A 390 -4.56 -12.55 1.65
N TYR A 391 -3.60 -11.64 1.76
CA TYR A 391 -2.94 -10.94 0.67
C TYR A 391 -1.43 -11.19 0.75
N GLY A 392 -0.74 -10.91 -0.34
CA GLY A 392 0.70 -10.75 -0.30
C GLY A 392 1.28 -10.22 -1.60
N TRP A 393 2.59 -10.07 -1.64
CA TRP A 393 3.36 -9.81 -2.86
C TRP A 393 4.78 -10.35 -2.65
N VAL A 394 5.46 -10.66 -3.75
CA VAL A 394 6.77 -11.33 -3.71
C VAL A 394 7.78 -10.48 -4.49
N PRO A 395 8.87 -10.02 -3.86
CA PRO A 395 9.95 -9.34 -4.59
C PRO A 395 10.43 -10.19 -5.77
N GLY A 396 10.62 -9.56 -6.94
CA GLY A 396 10.96 -10.25 -8.18
C GLY A 396 9.76 -10.77 -8.99
N PHE A 397 8.50 -10.49 -8.58
CA PHE A 397 7.31 -10.88 -9.33
C PHE A 397 6.23 -9.78 -9.39
N ILE A 398 5.76 -9.46 -10.61
CA ILE A 398 4.69 -8.46 -10.82
C ILE A 398 3.40 -8.86 -10.11
N GLY A 399 2.96 -7.99 -9.20
CA GLY A 399 1.57 -7.81 -8.83
C GLY A 399 1.26 -8.06 -7.36
N ASP A 400 0.03 -8.50 -7.12
CA ASP A 400 -0.48 -8.90 -5.81
C ASP A 400 -0.93 -10.36 -5.86
N TYR A 401 -0.76 -11.05 -4.74
CA TYR A 401 -1.43 -12.29 -4.39
C TYR A 401 -2.67 -12.00 -3.53
N LYS A 402 -3.73 -12.81 -3.71
CA LYS A 402 -4.87 -12.87 -2.81
C LYS A 402 -5.36 -14.32 -2.70
N PHE A 403 -5.50 -14.82 -1.48
CA PHE A 403 -6.15 -16.10 -1.24
C PHE A 403 -7.67 -16.00 -1.51
N SER A 404 -8.21 -16.97 -2.26
CA SER A 404 -9.59 -16.94 -2.74
C SER A 404 -10.64 -17.03 -1.61
N LYS A 405 -10.32 -17.74 -0.53
CA LYS A 405 -11.20 -17.88 0.63
C LYS A 405 -11.00 -16.74 1.64
N GLN A 406 -12.08 -16.35 2.30
CA GLN A 406 -12.01 -15.50 3.49
C GLN A 406 -11.58 -16.34 4.70
N ILE A 407 -10.98 -15.68 5.68
CA ILE A 407 -10.44 -16.28 6.91
C ILE A 407 -11.13 -15.62 8.10
N ALA A 408 -11.97 -16.41 8.77
CA ALA A 408 -12.67 -16.03 9.98
C ALA A 408 -11.77 -16.25 11.21
N ILE A 409 -11.44 -15.17 11.91
CA ILE A 409 -10.76 -15.24 13.21
C ILE A 409 -11.81 -15.07 14.29
N THR A 410 -12.18 -16.16 14.97
CA THR A 410 -13.25 -16.20 15.98
C THR A 410 -12.74 -16.73 17.33
N PRO A 411 -13.30 -16.24 18.45
CA PRO A 411 -12.87 -16.64 19.80
C PRO A 411 -13.50 -17.97 20.28
N GLU A 412 -14.35 -18.62 19.49
CA GLU A 412 -15.23 -19.71 19.96
C GLU A 412 -14.53 -21.07 20.10
N LYS A 413 -13.34 -21.23 19.53
CA LYS A 413 -12.47 -22.36 19.85
C LYS A 413 -11.70 -22.05 21.14
N LYS A 414 -12.13 -22.64 22.26
CA LYS A 414 -11.52 -22.53 23.60
C LYS A 414 -10.15 -23.23 23.71
N VAL A 415 -9.23 -22.95 22.79
CA VAL A 415 -7.84 -23.40 22.82
C VAL A 415 -6.96 -22.19 22.53
N THR A 416 -6.14 -21.80 23.49
CA THR A 416 -5.11 -20.77 23.30
C THR A 416 -4.16 -21.20 22.20
N GLY A 417 -4.09 -20.43 21.10
CA GLY A 417 -3.25 -20.75 19.96
C GLY A 417 -3.92 -21.62 18.89
N VAL A 418 -5.17 -21.31 18.50
CA VAL A 418 -5.64 -21.70 17.16
C VAL A 418 -4.77 -21.01 16.12
N ASN A 419 -3.77 -21.75 15.64
CA ASN A 419 -3.04 -21.46 14.42
C ASN A 419 -3.81 -22.09 13.26
N ILE A 420 -4.42 -21.28 12.40
CA ILE A 420 -5.02 -21.78 11.16
C ILE A 420 -3.87 -22.02 10.20
N ASP A 421 -3.48 -23.28 10.03
CA ASP A 421 -2.57 -23.67 8.97
C ASP A 421 -3.31 -23.67 7.63
N LEU A 422 -2.75 -22.93 6.67
CA LEU A 422 -3.25 -22.81 5.30
C LEU A 422 -2.52 -23.76 4.34
N GLY A 423 -1.46 -24.43 4.82
CA GLY A 423 -0.61 -25.30 4.00
C GLY A 423 0.16 -24.55 2.91
N ASP A 424 0.46 -25.26 1.82
CA ASP A 424 1.12 -24.69 0.65
C ASP A 424 0.13 -23.88 -0.22
N LEU A 425 0.36 -22.57 -0.29
CA LEU A 425 -0.33 -21.61 -1.14
C LEU A 425 0.52 -21.32 -2.38
N VAL A 426 -0.14 -21.16 -3.53
CA VAL A 426 0.52 -20.87 -4.81
C VAL A 426 0.13 -19.47 -5.27
N TYR A 427 1.14 -18.66 -5.58
CA TYR A 427 1.01 -17.44 -6.36
C TYR A 427 1.40 -17.73 -7.81
N GLU A 428 0.50 -17.45 -8.74
CA GLU A 428 0.77 -17.44 -10.17
C GLU A 428 0.91 -15.96 -10.61
N PRO A 429 2.14 -15.47 -10.89
CA PRO A 429 2.37 -14.07 -11.26
C PRO A 429 1.65 -13.69 -12.56
N VAL A 430 1.32 -12.42 -12.73
CA VAL A 430 0.57 -11.98 -13.92
C VAL A 430 1.46 -12.11 -15.17
N ARG A 431 1.07 -13.03 -16.06
CA ARG A 431 1.87 -13.48 -17.20
C ARG A 431 0.95 -13.96 -18.33
N ASP A 432 1.14 -13.43 -19.54
CA ASP A 432 0.37 -13.72 -20.75
C ASP A 432 1.23 -14.47 -21.77
N GLY A 433 2.56 -14.26 -21.75
CA GLY A 433 3.49 -15.06 -22.55
C GLY A 433 4.96 -14.83 -22.20
N PRO A 434 5.90 -15.31 -23.04
CA PRO A 434 7.33 -15.11 -22.82
C PRO A 434 7.68 -13.62 -22.89
N THR A 435 8.68 -13.23 -22.10
CA THR A 435 9.19 -11.86 -22.04
C THR A 435 10.15 -11.60 -23.20
N LEU A 436 9.93 -10.49 -23.88
CA LEU A 436 10.78 -9.99 -24.97
C LEU A 436 11.89 -9.10 -24.43
N TRP A 437 11.56 -8.29 -23.43
CA TRP A 437 12.49 -7.47 -22.64
C TRP A 437 11.81 -6.94 -21.38
N GLU A 438 12.64 -6.50 -20.44
CA GLU A 438 12.24 -5.95 -19.14
C GLU A 438 13.22 -4.86 -18.67
N ILE A 439 12.77 -3.99 -17.76
CA ILE A 439 13.51 -2.82 -17.23
C ILE A 439 13.10 -2.65 -15.76
N GLY A 440 14.07 -2.49 -14.85
CA GLY A 440 13.86 -2.39 -13.39
C GLY A 440 13.78 -3.76 -12.69
N ILE A 441 13.39 -3.76 -11.42
CA ILE A 441 13.16 -4.94 -10.58
C ILE A 441 11.76 -4.83 -9.95
N PRO A 442 10.86 -5.82 -10.10
CA PRO A 442 9.52 -5.73 -9.53
C PRO A 442 9.53 -6.04 -8.02
N ASP A 443 9.92 -5.05 -7.21
CA ASP A 443 9.95 -5.10 -5.74
C ASP A 443 9.14 -3.97 -5.05
N ARG A 444 8.46 -3.14 -5.86
CA ARG A 444 7.65 -1.96 -5.55
C ARG A 444 8.45 -0.69 -5.25
N SER A 445 9.75 -0.68 -5.54
CA SER A 445 10.66 0.45 -5.34
C SER A 445 11.03 1.16 -6.65
N ALA A 446 11.80 2.24 -6.52
CA ALA A 446 12.54 2.87 -7.62
C ALA A 446 14.02 3.11 -7.26
N ALA A 447 14.56 2.27 -6.36
CA ALA A 447 15.88 2.41 -5.75
C ALA A 447 17.03 2.02 -6.69
N GLU A 448 16.75 1.12 -7.62
CA GLU A 448 17.69 0.53 -8.57
C GLU A 448 17.89 1.39 -9.82
N PHE A 449 16.93 2.27 -10.13
CA PHE A 449 17.02 3.24 -11.22
C PHE A 449 18.08 4.32 -10.97
N TYR A 450 18.39 5.09 -12.01
CA TYR A 450 19.35 6.19 -11.91
C TYR A 450 18.82 7.34 -11.05
N ILE A 451 19.22 7.33 -9.79
CA ILE A 451 19.14 8.45 -8.86
C ILE A 451 20.46 9.25 -9.01
N PRO A 452 20.41 10.55 -9.34
CA PRO A 452 21.59 11.39 -9.58
C PRO A 452 22.25 11.83 -8.28
N ASP A 453 23.42 12.48 -8.39
CA ASP A 453 24.03 13.23 -7.28
C ASP A 453 23.27 14.55 -7.03
N PRO A 454 23.24 15.06 -5.78
CA PRO A 454 22.57 16.32 -5.44
C PRO A 454 23.19 17.53 -6.14
N ASN A 455 22.47 18.66 -6.11
CA ASN A 455 23.08 19.94 -6.45
C ASN A 455 23.90 20.43 -5.24
N PRO A 456 25.20 20.77 -5.39
CA PRO A 456 26.06 21.18 -4.27
C PRO A 456 25.57 22.38 -3.44
N LYS A 457 24.61 23.19 -3.93
CA LYS A 457 23.95 24.24 -3.14
C LYS A 457 23.08 23.68 -1.99
N TYR A 458 22.52 22.49 -2.16
CA TYR A 458 21.48 21.91 -1.30
C TYR A 458 21.94 20.65 -0.55
N ASP A 459 23.25 20.47 -0.46
CA ASP A 459 23.84 19.18 -0.16
C ASP A 459 23.85 18.88 1.35
N ASN A 460 23.23 17.76 1.75
CA ASN A 460 23.15 17.35 3.15
C ASN A 460 24.07 16.15 3.41
N ASN A 461 25.18 16.37 4.13
CA ASN A 461 26.25 15.38 4.35
C ASN A 461 25.75 14.10 5.03
N PHE A 462 24.68 14.22 5.83
CA PHE A 462 24.02 13.11 6.50
C PHE A 462 23.47 12.05 5.53
N LEU A 463 23.15 12.44 4.29
CA LEU A 463 22.45 11.61 3.32
C LEU A 463 23.36 11.12 2.18
N HIS A 464 24.63 11.53 2.14
CA HIS A 464 25.61 11.15 1.10
C HIS A 464 25.75 9.64 0.90
N ASN A 465 25.79 8.89 2.01
CA ASN A 465 26.32 7.54 2.03
C ASN A 465 25.25 6.49 2.39
N GLY A 466 25.38 5.31 1.79
CA GLY A 466 24.48 4.18 2.04
C GLY A 466 23.12 4.31 1.35
N PRO A 467 22.06 3.66 1.86
CA PRO A 467 20.80 3.53 1.15
C PRO A 467 20.00 4.84 1.05
N ASN A 468 20.35 5.87 1.82
CA ASN A 468 19.54 7.09 1.96
C ASN A 468 19.83 8.18 0.93
N ARG A 469 20.71 7.96 -0.06
CA ARG A 469 21.10 9.00 -1.03
C ARG A 469 19.92 9.62 -1.79
N PHE A 470 18.84 8.86 -1.97
CA PHE A 470 17.58 9.33 -2.57
C PHE A 470 16.82 10.37 -1.72
N ARG A 471 17.21 10.57 -0.47
CA ARG A 471 16.57 11.52 0.45
C ARG A 471 17.07 12.97 0.31
N GLN A 472 18.00 13.23 -0.61
CA GLN A 472 18.54 14.57 -0.84
C GLN A 472 17.51 15.51 -1.49
N TYR A 473 17.59 16.80 -1.15
CA TYR A 473 16.75 17.82 -1.75
C TYR A 473 17.11 18.05 -3.23
N GLY A 474 16.10 18.32 -4.07
CA GLY A 474 16.28 18.77 -5.45
C GLY A 474 16.61 17.68 -6.47
N LEU A 475 16.72 16.41 -6.07
CA LEU A 475 17.08 15.30 -6.97
C LEU A 475 16.14 15.14 -8.18
N TRP A 476 14.88 15.59 -8.08
CA TRP A 476 13.95 15.58 -9.21
C TRP A 476 14.34 16.58 -10.30
N ASP A 477 14.77 17.81 -9.95
CA ASP A 477 15.08 18.85 -10.95
C ASP A 477 16.46 18.66 -11.60
N LYS A 478 17.29 17.73 -11.06
CA LYS A 478 18.45 17.20 -11.78
C LYS A 478 18.08 16.59 -13.14
N TYR A 479 16.83 16.16 -13.35
CA TYR A 479 16.34 15.80 -14.69
C TYR A 479 16.46 16.98 -15.67
N THR A 480 16.14 18.20 -15.24
CA THR A 480 16.26 19.42 -16.05
C THR A 480 17.73 19.71 -16.44
N GLU A 481 18.68 19.49 -15.53
CA GLU A 481 20.12 19.65 -15.80
C GLU A 481 20.64 18.61 -16.80
N LEU A 482 20.19 17.34 -16.69
CA LEU A 482 20.64 16.22 -17.53
C LEU A 482 19.97 16.20 -18.93
N TYR A 483 18.74 16.69 -19.04
CA TYR A 483 17.89 16.60 -20.22
C TYR A 483 17.42 18.00 -20.71
N PRO A 484 18.32 18.98 -20.93
CA PRO A 484 17.95 20.40 -21.10
C PRO A 484 17.10 20.68 -22.34
N ASP A 485 17.31 19.96 -23.44
CA ASP A 485 16.61 20.18 -24.72
C ASP A 485 15.79 18.96 -25.16
N LYS A 486 16.41 17.77 -25.10
CA LYS A 486 15.86 16.44 -25.40
C LYS A 486 15.47 15.71 -24.12
N ASP A 487 14.50 14.82 -24.19
CA ASP A 487 14.11 13.94 -23.07
C ASP A 487 14.84 12.58 -23.14
N LEU A 488 14.62 11.74 -22.11
CA LEU A 488 15.28 10.44 -21.93
C LEU A 488 15.01 9.46 -23.08
N VAL A 489 16.05 8.76 -23.52
CA VAL A 489 15.99 7.67 -24.51
C VAL A 489 16.74 6.48 -23.95
N TYR A 490 16.08 5.32 -23.88
CA TYR A 490 16.61 4.06 -23.38
C TYR A 490 16.55 3.01 -24.50
N THR A 491 17.68 2.38 -24.85
CA THR A 491 17.71 1.33 -25.87
C THR A 491 17.85 -0.04 -25.22
N VAL A 492 16.82 -0.88 -25.39
CA VAL A 492 16.80 -2.25 -24.88
C VAL A 492 17.97 -3.06 -25.44
N GLY A 493 18.83 -3.55 -24.55
CA GLY A 493 20.04 -4.33 -24.90
C GLY A 493 21.32 -3.50 -25.05
N GLU A 494 21.23 -2.17 -24.96
CA GLU A 494 22.39 -1.26 -24.99
C GLU A 494 22.48 -0.40 -23.72
N SER A 495 21.34 0.10 -23.23
CA SER A 495 21.23 0.93 -22.02
C SER A 495 21.15 0.10 -20.74
N ASP A 496 21.61 0.70 -19.65
CA ASP A 496 21.61 0.15 -18.29
C ASP A 496 20.66 0.97 -17.39
N TYR A 497 19.59 0.37 -16.88
CA TYR A 497 18.57 1.10 -16.10
C TYR A 497 19.12 1.71 -14.80
N THR A 498 20.25 1.23 -14.29
CA THR A 498 20.91 1.79 -13.10
C THR A 498 21.62 3.13 -13.37
N LYS A 499 21.76 3.52 -14.66
CA LYS A 499 22.50 4.71 -15.11
C LYS A 499 21.74 5.57 -16.12
N ASP A 500 21.01 4.93 -17.03
CA ASP A 500 20.39 5.56 -18.20
C ASP A 500 18.88 5.78 -18.06
N PHE A 501 18.26 5.18 -17.03
CA PHE A 501 16.83 5.29 -16.77
C PHE A 501 16.59 6.01 -15.44
N PHE A 502 16.17 7.26 -15.51
CA PHE A 502 16.06 8.17 -14.36
C PHE A 502 14.93 7.74 -13.40
N PHE A 503 15.13 7.89 -12.09
CA PHE A 503 14.21 7.33 -11.08
C PHE A 503 12.80 7.95 -11.04
N ALA A 504 12.65 9.23 -11.42
CA ALA A 504 11.39 9.96 -11.33
C ALA A 504 11.02 10.64 -12.66
N HIS A 505 9.91 10.23 -13.27
CA HIS A 505 9.40 10.79 -14.52
C HIS A 505 8.58 12.05 -14.25
N VAL A 506 9.30 13.18 -14.17
CA VAL A 506 8.78 14.51 -13.86
C VAL A 506 8.71 15.42 -15.10
N PRO A 507 7.82 16.44 -15.11
CA PRO A 507 7.91 17.57 -16.02
C PRO A 507 9.25 18.30 -15.88
N ARG A 508 9.81 18.72 -17.02
CA ARG A 508 11.07 19.46 -17.06
C ARG A 508 10.86 20.93 -16.78
N HIS A 509 11.64 21.49 -15.87
CA HIS A 509 11.62 22.92 -15.54
C HIS A 509 12.30 23.72 -16.68
N ILE A 510 11.76 24.89 -17.03
CA ILE A 510 12.22 25.71 -18.16
C ILE A 510 12.68 27.07 -17.62
N HIS A 511 13.90 27.08 -17.11
CA HIS A 511 14.59 28.24 -16.53
C HIS A 511 14.79 29.38 -17.54
N ARG A 512 13.76 30.19 -17.79
CA ARG A 512 13.84 31.41 -18.64
C ARG A 512 14.22 32.66 -17.87
N ARG A 513 13.72 32.78 -16.63
CA ARG A 513 13.97 33.89 -15.70
C ARG A 513 13.93 33.34 -14.26
N PRO A 514 14.63 33.95 -13.28
CA PRO A 514 14.65 33.49 -11.89
C PRO A 514 13.28 33.45 -11.17
N SER A 515 12.23 34.02 -11.76
CA SER A 515 10.87 34.09 -11.20
C SER A 515 9.81 33.44 -12.11
N GLU A 516 10.22 32.63 -13.10
CA GLU A 516 9.34 32.08 -14.14
C GLU A 516 9.36 30.55 -14.14
N HIS A 517 8.59 29.95 -13.20
CA HIS A 517 8.46 28.50 -13.05
C HIS A 517 7.53 27.88 -14.11
N ILE A 518 8.02 27.82 -15.35
CA ILE A 518 7.35 27.08 -16.44
C ILE A 518 7.85 25.64 -16.46
N PHE A 519 6.92 24.68 -16.43
CA PHE A 519 7.23 23.26 -16.59
C PHE A 519 6.71 22.74 -17.93
N LYS A 520 7.51 21.92 -18.61
CA LYS A 520 7.19 21.30 -19.90
C LYS A 520 6.89 19.82 -19.69
N LYS A 521 5.86 19.31 -20.37
CA LYS A 521 5.60 17.86 -20.46
C LYS A 521 6.83 17.13 -21.03
N THR A 522 7.13 15.96 -20.51
CA THR A 522 8.30 15.14 -20.87
C THR A 522 7.85 13.86 -21.57
N THR A 523 8.65 13.38 -22.54
CA THR A 523 8.38 12.10 -23.22
C THR A 523 9.63 11.24 -23.27
N TRP A 524 9.65 10.17 -22.48
CA TRP A 524 10.72 9.18 -22.49
C TRP A 524 10.48 8.16 -23.59
N THR A 525 11.55 7.73 -24.26
CA THR A 525 11.47 6.79 -25.40
C THR A 525 12.19 5.49 -25.08
N ILE A 526 11.48 4.37 -25.10
CA ILE A 526 12.06 3.02 -25.01
C ILE A 526 12.18 2.46 -26.43
N LYS A 527 13.41 2.37 -26.93
CA LYS A 527 13.77 1.77 -28.23
C LYS A 527 14.03 0.27 -28.08
N PHE A 528 13.54 -0.53 -29.02
CA PHE A 528 13.81 -1.97 -29.09
C PHE A 528 13.66 -2.49 -30.53
N SER A 529 14.23 -3.65 -30.84
CA SER A 529 14.06 -4.31 -32.15
C SER A 529 13.38 -5.66 -32.01
N LEU A 530 12.47 -5.99 -32.93
CA LEU A 530 11.84 -7.31 -33.01
C LEU A 530 12.31 -8.04 -34.27
N LYS A 531 12.79 -9.28 -34.12
CA LYS A 531 13.24 -10.11 -35.26
C LYS A 531 12.09 -10.37 -36.23
N ASP A 532 10.96 -10.84 -35.74
CA ASP A 532 9.70 -10.91 -36.46
C ASP A 532 8.58 -10.49 -35.51
N SER A 533 7.69 -9.60 -35.94
CA SER A 533 6.47 -9.23 -35.21
C SER A 533 5.26 -9.82 -35.93
N ASN A 534 4.42 -10.57 -35.22
CA ASN A 534 3.22 -11.14 -35.81
C ASN A 534 2.11 -10.09 -35.80
N LYS A 535 1.71 -9.66 -36.99
CA LYS A 535 0.67 -8.64 -37.20
C LYS A 535 -0.71 -9.04 -36.64
N GLY A 536 -0.97 -10.33 -36.43
CA GLY A 536 -2.20 -10.85 -35.83
C GLY A 536 -2.16 -11.10 -34.32
N GLU A 537 -1.00 -10.96 -33.66
CA GLU A 537 -0.86 -11.18 -32.21
C GLU A 537 -1.13 -9.89 -31.41
N THR A 538 -1.29 -10.05 -30.09
CA THR A 538 -1.33 -8.95 -29.13
C THR A 538 -0.12 -9.05 -28.21
N TYR A 539 0.62 -7.95 -28.09
CA TYR A 539 1.71 -7.81 -27.15
C TYR A 539 1.18 -7.12 -25.88
N ILE A 540 1.71 -7.48 -24.71
CA ILE A 540 1.30 -6.92 -23.42
C ILE A 540 2.48 -6.14 -22.85
N LEU A 541 2.36 -4.82 -22.84
CA LEU A 541 3.23 -3.96 -22.05
C LEU A 541 2.67 -3.90 -20.63
N ARG A 542 3.32 -4.58 -19.69
CA ARG A 542 3.07 -4.35 -18.26
C ARG A 542 3.91 -3.18 -17.80
N LEU A 543 3.26 -2.30 -17.06
CA LEU A 543 3.84 -1.08 -16.55
C LEU A 543 3.47 -0.96 -15.08
N ALA A 544 4.42 -1.31 -14.21
CA ALA A 544 4.30 -1.16 -12.78
C ALA A 544 4.94 0.17 -12.32
N LEU A 545 4.28 0.84 -11.38
CA LEU A 545 4.74 2.09 -10.78
C LEU A 545 4.91 1.90 -9.28
N ALA A 546 6.09 2.25 -8.77
CA ALA A 546 6.36 2.38 -7.34
C ALA A 546 5.60 3.55 -6.72
N SER A 547 5.33 4.61 -7.49
CA SER A 547 4.67 5.84 -6.99
C SER A 547 3.98 6.66 -8.08
N ALA A 548 3.00 7.50 -7.69
CA ALA A 548 2.41 8.51 -8.55
C ALA A 548 1.94 9.77 -7.80
N HIS A 549 2.39 10.95 -8.22
CA HIS A 549 1.85 12.23 -7.76
C HIS A 549 1.19 13.00 -8.90
N LEU A 550 -0.16 13.08 -8.87
CA LEU A 550 -1.00 13.85 -9.80
C LEU A 550 -0.65 13.64 -11.27
N ALA A 551 -0.22 12.43 -11.63
CA ALA A 551 0.31 12.13 -12.96
C ALA A 551 -0.79 11.85 -13.97
N ARG A 552 -0.56 12.27 -15.22
CA ARG A 552 -1.25 11.73 -16.40
C ARG A 552 -0.21 11.08 -17.28
N LEU A 553 -0.09 9.77 -17.21
CA LEU A 553 0.84 9.02 -18.07
C LEU A 553 0.12 8.61 -19.36
N GLN A 554 0.74 8.87 -20.49
CA GLN A 554 0.32 8.39 -21.80
C GLN A 554 1.34 7.42 -22.39
N VAL A 555 0.88 6.46 -23.18
CA VAL A 555 1.72 5.52 -23.93
C VAL A 555 1.35 5.57 -25.41
N ARG A 556 2.35 5.71 -26.27
CA ARG A 556 2.26 5.59 -27.74
C ARG A 556 3.26 4.56 -28.25
N VAL A 557 3.05 4.06 -29.46
CA VAL A 557 3.89 3.07 -30.12
C VAL A 557 4.17 3.51 -31.55
N ASN A 558 5.46 3.66 -31.88
CA ASN A 558 6.03 4.04 -33.19
C ASN A 558 5.65 5.42 -33.77
N ASP A 559 4.42 5.90 -33.59
CA ASP A 559 4.05 7.30 -33.85
C ASP A 559 3.98 8.11 -32.54
N LEU A 560 4.75 9.19 -32.47
CA LEU A 560 4.76 10.15 -31.35
C LEU A 560 3.68 11.23 -31.46
N ASN A 561 3.21 11.52 -32.68
CA ASN A 561 2.28 12.61 -32.97
C ASN A 561 0.81 12.16 -32.93
N GLY A 562 0.55 10.89 -33.23
CA GLY A 562 -0.76 10.26 -33.14
C GLY A 562 -1.34 10.17 -31.72
N ASP A 563 -2.54 9.59 -31.64
CA ASP A 563 -3.26 9.44 -30.37
C ASP A 563 -2.60 8.43 -29.42
N PRO A 564 -2.73 8.63 -28.09
CA PRO A 564 -2.17 7.72 -27.11
C PRO A 564 -2.99 6.43 -27.04
N LEU A 565 -2.36 5.30 -27.39
CA LEU A 565 -2.90 3.95 -27.25
C LEU A 565 -3.40 3.66 -25.82
N PHE A 566 -2.76 4.28 -24.82
CA PHE A 566 -3.23 4.28 -23.44
C PHE A 566 -2.98 5.65 -22.80
N SER A 567 -3.93 6.12 -21.98
CA SER A 567 -3.78 7.29 -21.12
C SER A 567 -4.42 7.02 -19.76
N THR A 568 -3.71 7.30 -18.67
CA THR A 568 -4.32 7.31 -17.34
C THR A 568 -5.27 8.53 -17.21
N PRO A 569 -6.22 8.50 -16.27
CA PRO A 569 -6.75 9.73 -15.66
C PRO A 569 -5.64 10.44 -14.86
N LEU A 570 -5.95 11.49 -14.10
CA LEU A 570 -5.03 11.97 -13.06
C LEU A 570 -4.98 10.95 -11.92
N ILE A 571 -3.89 10.19 -11.84
CA ILE A 571 -3.66 9.13 -10.84
C ILE A 571 -2.79 9.64 -9.69
N GLY A 572 -2.69 8.83 -8.64
CA GLY A 572 -1.80 9.13 -7.52
C GLY A 572 -2.32 10.22 -6.58
N ARG A 573 -1.42 10.74 -5.73
CA ARG A 573 -1.50 11.90 -4.79
C ARG A 573 -0.52 11.76 -3.61
N ASP A 574 0.40 10.81 -3.63
CA ASP A 574 1.31 10.51 -2.51
C ASP A 574 2.30 11.66 -2.16
N ASN A 575 2.75 12.41 -3.17
CA ASN A 575 3.80 13.45 -3.09
C ASN A 575 5.21 12.89 -2.82
N THR A 576 5.52 11.63 -3.19
CA THR A 576 6.84 11.02 -2.89
C THR A 576 8.03 11.83 -3.42
N ILE A 577 7.87 12.40 -4.62
CA ILE A 577 8.86 13.25 -5.29
C ILE A 577 9.23 14.47 -4.42
N ALA A 578 8.24 15.12 -3.80
CA ALA A 578 8.42 16.28 -2.90
C ALA A 578 8.72 15.88 -1.44
N ARG A 579 8.87 14.58 -1.17
CA ARG A 579 9.09 14.00 0.17
C ARG A 579 10.32 13.10 0.23
N HIS A 580 11.11 13.11 -0.85
CA HIS A 580 12.35 12.36 -1.01
C HIS A 580 12.17 10.86 -0.71
N GLU A 581 11.10 10.27 -1.26
CA GLU A 581 10.81 8.82 -1.20
C GLU A 581 10.90 8.22 -2.60
N ILE A 582 11.25 6.93 -2.66
CA ILE A 582 11.38 6.11 -3.88
C ILE A 582 10.14 5.23 -4.17
N HIS A 583 9.17 5.18 -3.25
CA HIS A 583 7.91 4.45 -3.43
C HIS A 583 6.76 5.12 -2.65
N GLY A 584 5.52 4.83 -3.06
CA GLY A 584 4.28 5.38 -2.53
C GLY A 584 3.16 4.34 -2.56
N LEU A 585 2.13 4.58 -3.39
CA LEU A 585 1.16 3.54 -3.73
C LEU A 585 1.59 2.81 -5.01
N TYR A 586 1.47 1.49 -5.01
CA TYR A 586 1.79 0.62 -6.14
C TYR A 586 0.65 0.59 -7.17
N TRP A 587 0.99 0.79 -8.44
CA TRP A 587 0.05 0.71 -9.57
C TRP A 587 0.56 -0.30 -10.60
N LEU A 588 -0.35 -1.06 -11.22
CA LEU A 588 -0.03 -1.97 -12.31
C LEU A 588 -1.00 -1.78 -13.48
N PHE A 589 -0.47 -1.41 -14.64
CA PHE A 589 -1.22 -1.30 -15.89
C PHE A 589 -0.81 -2.42 -16.85
N ASN A 590 -1.79 -2.99 -17.56
CA ASN A 590 -1.60 -4.08 -18.52
C ASN A 590 -2.10 -3.59 -19.90
N ILE A 591 -1.18 -3.04 -20.69
CA ILE A 591 -1.51 -2.31 -21.93
C ILE A 591 -1.39 -3.27 -23.12
N LYS A 592 -2.49 -3.46 -23.84
CA LYS A 592 -2.52 -4.29 -25.06
C LYS A 592 -2.03 -3.48 -26.25
N ILE A 593 -0.96 -3.95 -26.89
CA ILE A 593 -0.39 -3.41 -28.13
C ILE A 593 -0.69 -4.40 -29.25
N PRO A 594 -1.57 -4.08 -30.22
CA PRO A 594 -1.80 -4.94 -31.38
C PRO A 594 -0.51 -5.04 -32.21
N GLY A 595 -0.15 -6.23 -32.67
CA GLY A 595 1.07 -6.45 -33.47
C GLY A 595 1.11 -5.64 -34.77
N SER A 596 -0.05 -5.20 -35.27
CA SER A 596 -0.17 -4.25 -36.38
C SER A 596 0.62 -2.95 -36.16
N TYR A 597 0.73 -2.47 -34.93
CA TYR A 597 1.47 -1.24 -34.56
C TYR A 597 3.00 -1.42 -34.57
N LEU A 598 3.51 -2.65 -34.51
CA LEU A 598 4.94 -2.94 -34.34
C LEU A 598 5.64 -3.24 -35.68
N HIS A 599 6.91 -2.90 -35.80
CA HIS A 599 7.75 -3.17 -36.96
C HIS A 599 8.49 -4.50 -36.81
N SER A 600 8.42 -5.37 -37.83
CA SER A 600 9.32 -6.53 -37.98
C SER A 600 10.64 -6.08 -38.59
N ARG A 601 11.77 -6.59 -38.10
CA ARG A 601 13.12 -6.37 -38.67
C ARG A 601 13.52 -4.88 -38.73
N GLY A 602 13.03 -4.09 -37.78
CA GLY A 602 13.32 -2.67 -37.64
C GLY A 602 13.16 -2.18 -36.21
N GLU A 603 13.60 -0.95 -35.97
CA GLU A 603 13.45 -0.30 -34.67
C GLU A 603 11.96 -0.02 -34.37
N ASN A 604 11.59 -0.27 -33.12
CA ASN A 604 10.35 0.10 -32.50
C ASN A 604 10.63 1.09 -31.36
N SER A 605 9.71 2.03 -31.13
CA SER A 605 9.74 2.98 -30.03
C SER A 605 8.42 2.95 -29.27
N ILE A 606 8.50 2.75 -27.95
CA ILE A 606 7.40 3.07 -27.02
C ILE A 606 7.68 4.43 -26.41
N TYR A 607 6.73 5.36 -26.55
CA TYR A 607 6.84 6.70 -25.97
C TYR A 607 5.98 6.76 -24.70
N LEU A 608 6.62 7.03 -23.57
CA LEU A 608 5.99 7.28 -22.28
C LEU A 608 5.95 8.79 -22.06
N THR A 609 4.77 9.41 -21.98
CA THR A 609 4.65 10.87 -21.79
C THR A 609 3.97 11.19 -20.47
N GLN A 610 4.67 11.89 -19.56
CA GLN A 610 4.03 12.61 -18.46
C GLN A 610 3.35 13.86 -19.09
N ALA A 611 2.02 13.89 -19.10
CA ALA A 611 1.21 14.87 -19.83
C ALA A 611 0.50 15.93 -18.96
N TYR A 612 0.85 16.07 -17.67
CA TYR A 612 0.29 17.06 -16.75
C TYR A 612 1.39 17.79 -15.96
N ASN A 613 1.66 19.03 -16.37
CA ASN A 613 2.89 19.77 -16.12
C ASN A 613 2.66 21.14 -15.46
N VAL A 614 1.88 21.20 -14.37
CA VAL A 614 1.59 22.46 -13.64
C VAL A 614 2.60 22.81 -12.55
N ASN A 615 3.45 21.87 -12.11
CA ASN A 615 4.63 22.09 -11.25
C ASN A 615 5.62 20.92 -11.42
N GLY A 616 6.81 21.01 -10.81
CA GLY A 616 7.90 20.02 -10.93
C GLY A 616 7.78 18.75 -10.08
N PHE A 617 6.79 18.68 -9.15
CA PHE A 617 6.59 17.53 -8.25
C PHE A 617 5.58 16.51 -8.78
N LEU A 618 5.01 16.77 -9.96
CA LEU A 618 4.09 15.88 -10.65
C LEU A 618 4.89 14.76 -11.32
N GLY A 619 4.39 13.53 -11.34
CA GLY A 619 5.12 12.45 -12.00
C GLY A 619 4.81 11.06 -11.50
N VAL A 620 5.52 10.10 -12.08
CA VAL A 620 5.51 8.70 -11.64
C VAL A 620 6.93 8.25 -11.33
N MET A 621 7.07 7.32 -10.39
CA MET A 621 8.27 6.51 -10.24
C MET A 621 7.93 5.12 -10.75
N TYR A 622 8.75 4.60 -11.66
CA TYR A 622 8.57 3.25 -12.18
C TYR A 622 9.03 2.23 -11.15
N ASP A 623 8.39 1.07 -11.15
CA ASP A 623 8.86 -0.14 -10.46
C ASP A 623 9.49 -1.05 -11.53
N TYR A 624 8.68 -1.52 -12.47
CA TYR A 624 9.15 -2.45 -13.48
C TYR A 624 8.31 -2.35 -14.76
N ILE A 625 9.00 -2.41 -15.90
CA ILE A 625 8.40 -2.34 -17.23
C ILE A 625 8.76 -3.61 -17.99
N ARG A 626 7.76 -4.31 -18.54
CA ARG A 626 7.96 -5.59 -19.24
C ARG A 626 7.10 -5.67 -20.49
N LEU A 627 7.70 -6.09 -21.60
CA LEU A 627 6.97 -6.44 -22.82
C LEU A 627 6.90 -7.95 -22.99
N GLU A 628 5.68 -8.49 -23.05
CA GLU A 628 5.38 -9.89 -23.35
C GLU A 628 4.69 -9.99 -24.71
N VAL A 629 4.85 -11.13 -25.40
CA VAL A 629 3.97 -11.50 -26.52
C VAL A 629 2.89 -12.44 -25.98
N ALA A 630 1.60 -12.08 -26.07
CA ALA A 630 0.54 -12.96 -25.55
C ALA A 630 0.42 -14.18 -26.47
N GLN A 631 0.65 -15.37 -25.92
CA GLN A 631 0.43 -16.60 -26.67
C GLN A 631 -1.06 -16.84 -26.83
N THR A 632 -1.59 -16.63 -28.04
CA THR A 632 -2.81 -17.31 -28.47
C THR A 632 -2.56 -18.81 -28.37
N SER A 633 -3.37 -19.51 -27.57
CA SER A 633 -3.23 -20.94 -27.31
C SER A 633 -3.65 -21.76 -28.53
N VAL A 634 -2.75 -21.89 -29.51
CA VAL A 634 -2.93 -22.76 -30.67
C VAL A 634 -2.81 -24.21 -30.22
N PHE A 635 -3.96 -24.83 -29.92
CA PHE A 635 -4.04 -26.27 -29.71
C PHE A 635 -3.81 -27.00 -31.04
N ASN A 636 -2.56 -27.30 -31.35
CA ASN A 636 -2.19 -28.24 -32.41
C ASN A 636 -2.60 -29.66 -31.98
N ILE A 637 -3.86 -30.01 -32.22
CA ILE A 637 -4.35 -31.38 -32.06
C ILE A 637 -3.85 -32.21 -33.25
N SER A 638 -2.79 -32.98 -33.04
CA SER A 638 -2.37 -34.01 -34.00
C SER A 638 -3.33 -35.20 -33.87
N LEU A 639 -4.31 -35.29 -34.77
CA LEU A 639 -5.13 -36.49 -34.93
C LEU A 639 -4.39 -37.48 -35.84
N ASP A 640 -3.84 -38.54 -35.26
CA ASP A 640 -3.42 -39.73 -36.02
C ASP A 640 -4.67 -40.45 -36.53
N VAL A 641 -5.18 -40.03 -37.69
CA VAL A 641 -6.33 -40.67 -38.34
C VAL A 641 -5.85 -41.88 -39.14
N ASN A 642 -6.32 -43.08 -38.76
CA ASN A 642 -6.07 -44.31 -39.51
C ASN A 642 -6.60 -44.18 -40.95
N PRO A 643 -5.78 -44.34 -42.02
CA PRO A 643 -6.17 -44.02 -43.39
C PRO A 643 -7.45 -44.71 -43.90
N GLU A 644 -7.77 -45.91 -43.41
CA GLU A 644 -8.95 -46.70 -43.83
C GLU A 644 -10.30 -46.03 -43.47
N VAL A 645 -10.31 -45.03 -42.60
CA VAL A 645 -11.55 -44.32 -42.20
C VAL A 645 -11.93 -43.21 -43.20
N LEU A 646 -11.00 -42.74 -44.05
CA LEU A 646 -11.23 -41.56 -44.90
C LEU A 646 -12.15 -41.79 -46.10
N GLU A 647 -12.29 -43.03 -46.61
CA GLU A 647 -13.07 -43.31 -47.83
C GLU A 647 -14.60 -43.35 -47.60
N CYS A 648 -15.08 -43.46 -46.37
CA CYS A 648 -16.50 -43.74 -46.09
C CYS A 648 -17.39 -42.50 -45.87
N VAL A 649 -16.86 -41.27 -46.01
CA VAL A 649 -17.59 -40.01 -45.71
C VAL A 649 -17.79 -39.10 -46.93
N PHE A 650 -16.91 -39.16 -47.94
CA PHE A 650 -16.96 -38.26 -49.10
C PHE A 650 -17.13 -39.01 -50.43
N GLY A 651 -18.35 -39.51 -50.64
CA GLY A 651 -18.81 -39.90 -51.96
C GLY A 651 -18.80 -38.70 -52.91
N THR A 652 -18.26 -38.91 -54.13
CA THR A 652 -17.99 -37.89 -55.17
C THR A 652 -16.93 -36.83 -54.84
N ARG A 653 -15.99 -36.63 -55.78
CA ARG A 653 -14.98 -35.55 -55.74
C ARG A 653 -15.66 -34.18 -55.79
N MET A 654 -15.34 -33.31 -54.82
CA MET A 654 -15.56 -31.87 -54.96
C MET A 654 -14.26 -31.11 -54.65
N LEU A 655 -13.71 -30.43 -55.65
CA LEU A 655 -12.58 -29.52 -55.49
C LEU A 655 -13.13 -28.16 -55.06
N CYS A 656 -12.96 -27.78 -53.79
CA CYS A 656 -13.15 -26.41 -53.35
C CYS A 656 -12.19 -26.09 -52.20
N GLN A 657 -11.64 -24.88 -52.18
CA GLN A 657 -10.77 -24.41 -51.11
C GLN A 657 -11.60 -23.85 -49.95
N VAL A 658 -11.28 -24.25 -48.73
CA VAL A 658 -11.77 -23.59 -47.51
C VAL A 658 -10.57 -23.32 -46.60
N GLU A 659 -10.24 -22.06 -46.39
CA GLU A 659 -9.15 -21.67 -45.48
C GLU A 659 -9.67 -21.58 -44.04
N ARG A 660 -8.99 -22.28 -43.12
CA ARG A 660 -9.06 -22.12 -41.64
C ARG A 660 -10.43 -22.35 -40.99
N LEU A 661 -10.64 -23.56 -40.47
CA LEU A 661 -11.52 -23.80 -39.32
C LEU A 661 -10.71 -23.71 -38.02
N THR A 662 -11.30 -23.17 -36.94
CA THR A 662 -10.70 -23.15 -35.60
C THR A 662 -11.51 -24.08 -34.69
N VAL A 663 -10.85 -25.01 -34.00
CA VAL A 663 -11.51 -26.04 -33.17
C VAL A 663 -11.18 -25.79 -31.69
N MET A 664 -12.19 -25.91 -30.83
CA MET A 664 -12.04 -25.89 -29.37
C MET A 664 -12.81 -27.08 -28.78
N LEU A 665 -12.12 -27.91 -27.99
CA LEU A 665 -12.64 -29.16 -27.43
C LEU A 665 -12.79 -29.05 -25.91
N LEU A 666 -13.91 -29.55 -25.40
CA LEU A 666 -14.22 -29.62 -23.97
C LEU A 666 -14.56 -31.07 -23.60
N PHE A 667 -13.76 -31.66 -22.71
CA PHE A 667 -14.02 -32.97 -22.12
C PHE A 667 -14.74 -32.82 -20.78
N MET A 668 -15.74 -33.68 -20.53
CA MET A 668 -16.33 -33.90 -19.22
C MET A 668 -16.48 -35.40 -18.98
N GLU A 669 -15.76 -35.94 -18.00
CA GLU A 669 -16.10 -37.20 -17.36
C GLU A 669 -17.03 -36.93 -16.17
N TYR A 670 -17.96 -37.86 -15.90
CA TYR A 670 -18.86 -37.77 -14.75
C TYR A 670 -19.01 -39.13 -14.06
N ALA A 671 -18.14 -39.40 -13.09
CA ALA A 671 -18.24 -40.56 -12.22
C ALA A 671 -19.39 -40.38 -11.22
N GLY A 672 -20.40 -41.25 -11.28
CA GLY A 672 -21.60 -41.14 -10.44
C GLY A 672 -21.60 -42.08 -9.23
N GLN A 673 -21.94 -41.54 -8.06
CA GLN A 673 -22.55 -42.29 -6.95
C GLN A 673 -23.68 -41.47 -6.32
N LEU A 674 -24.74 -42.16 -5.88
CA LEU A 674 -25.98 -41.58 -5.37
C LEU A 674 -26.47 -42.35 -4.14
N GLN A 675 -26.55 -41.67 -2.99
CA GLN A 675 -27.44 -41.99 -1.87
C GLN A 675 -27.67 -40.69 -1.09
N GLN A 676 -28.83 -40.04 -1.31
CA GLN A 676 -30.02 -40.12 -0.45
C GLN A 676 -29.86 -39.44 0.92
N GLY A 677 -30.53 -38.30 1.09
CA GLY A 677 -30.67 -37.57 2.37
C GLY A 677 -31.56 -36.34 2.16
N ALA A 678 -32.76 -36.32 2.76
CA ALA A 678 -33.77 -35.30 2.52
C ALA A 678 -33.46 -33.96 3.22
N PHE A 679 -33.96 -32.85 2.66
CA PHE A 679 -34.96 -31.98 3.31
C PHE A 679 -35.48 -30.92 2.32
N GLY A 680 -36.64 -30.31 2.59
CA GLY A 680 -37.20 -29.25 1.74
C GLY A 680 -38.17 -28.32 2.46
N ALA A 681 -38.19 -27.06 2.03
CA ALA A 681 -39.19 -26.01 2.25
C ALA A 681 -38.94 -24.94 1.15
N ALA A 682 -39.90 -24.34 0.44
CA ALA A 682 -41.15 -23.69 0.86
C ALA A 682 -40.93 -22.41 1.70
N THR A 683 -41.41 -21.20 1.36
CA THR A 683 -41.87 -20.60 0.07
C THR A 683 -42.16 -19.10 0.29
N GLY A 684 -41.81 -18.23 -0.67
CA GLY A 684 -42.55 -17.01 -1.03
C GLY A 684 -42.49 -15.74 -0.15
N ALA A 685 -42.48 -14.57 -0.82
CA ALA A 685 -43.42 -13.45 -0.63
C ALA A 685 -43.22 -12.35 -1.70
N PHE A 686 -44.33 -11.91 -2.33
CA PHE A 686 -44.63 -10.68 -3.10
C PHE A 686 -43.51 -9.60 -3.27
N GLY A 687 -43.27 -8.97 -4.43
CA GLY A 687 -44.15 -8.21 -5.35
C GLY A 687 -43.48 -6.83 -5.61
N THR A 688 -43.88 -5.88 -6.46
CA THR A 688 -44.86 -5.66 -7.56
C THR A 688 -44.46 -4.30 -8.22
N ASP A 689 -44.83 -3.84 -9.43
CA ASP A 689 -45.70 -4.30 -10.54
C ASP A 689 -45.33 -3.56 -11.89
N PHE A 690 -46.04 -3.87 -12.99
CA PHE A 690 -46.30 -3.16 -14.30
C PHE A 690 -45.54 -1.87 -14.75
N SER A 691 -45.41 -1.54 -16.05
CA SER A 691 -46.08 -2.01 -17.29
C SER A 691 -45.15 -2.03 -18.53
N ALA A 692 -45.65 -2.48 -19.69
CA ALA A 692 -44.94 -2.47 -20.97
C ALA A 692 -45.80 -1.97 -22.15
N ALA A 693 -45.26 -1.02 -22.91
CA ALA A 693 -45.64 -0.56 -24.26
C ALA A 693 -44.50 0.39 -24.73
N ASP A 694 -43.99 0.38 -25.96
CA ASP A 694 -44.32 -0.40 -27.17
C ASP A 694 -43.05 -1.03 -27.77
N PHE A 695 -43.19 -2.21 -28.38
CA PHE A 695 -42.67 -2.57 -29.72
C PHE A 695 -42.97 -4.06 -29.97
N SER A 696 -43.61 -4.39 -31.09
CA SER A 696 -44.06 -5.75 -31.41
C SER A 696 -43.27 -6.42 -32.54
N ASN A 697 -43.44 -7.74 -32.62
CA ASN A 697 -43.20 -8.58 -33.81
C ASN A 697 -41.75 -8.75 -34.30
N LYS A 698 -41.03 -9.65 -33.63
CA LYS A 698 -40.47 -10.86 -34.27
C LYS A 698 -40.17 -11.94 -33.24
N GLU A 699 -40.54 -13.18 -33.52
CA GLU A 699 -40.28 -14.31 -32.64
C GLU A 699 -38.86 -14.86 -32.87
N HIS A 700 -38.10 -15.02 -31.78
CA HIS A 700 -36.88 -15.83 -31.74
C HIS A 700 -36.95 -16.74 -30.50
N PRO A 701 -36.82 -18.08 -30.64
CA PRO A 701 -36.94 -19.00 -29.52
C PRO A 701 -35.69 -18.95 -28.62
N PHE A 702 -35.91 -18.85 -27.30
CA PHE A 702 -34.82 -18.81 -26.30
C PHE A 702 -34.03 -20.13 -26.23
N ALA A 703 -32.71 -20.05 -26.43
CA ALA A 703 -31.78 -21.20 -26.46
C ALA A 703 -31.82 -22.12 -25.21
N ILE A 704 -32.24 -21.59 -24.05
CA ILE A 704 -32.28 -22.32 -22.77
C ILE A 704 -33.25 -23.52 -22.80
N SER A 705 -34.37 -23.43 -23.51
CA SER A 705 -35.36 -24.53 -23.57
C SER A 705 -34.87 -25.70 -24.43
N THR A 706 -34.17 -25.38 -25.53
CA THR A 706 -33.47 -26.36 -26.39
C THR A 706 -32.39 -27.10 -25.60
N PHE A 707 -31.59 -26.37 -24.81
CA PHE A 707 -30.50 -26.96 -24.03
C PHE A 707 -31.00 -28.02 -23.03
N GLN A 708 -32.04 -27.73 -22.25
CA GLN A 708 -32.62 -28.69 -21.28
C GLN A 708 -33.27 -29.92 -21.94
N ARG A 709 -33.83 -29.78 -23.15
CA ARG A 709 -34.30 -30.92 -23.95
C ARG A 709 -33.13 -31.79 -24.41
N MET A 710 -32.05 -31.18 -24.92
CA MET A 710 -30.83 -31.90 -25.29
C MET A 710 -30.25 -32.65 -24.09
N THR A 711 -29.98 -32.00 -22.95
CA THR A 711 -29.34 -32.64 -21.78
C THR A 711 -30.08 -33.89 -21.28
N ASN A 712 -31.41 -33.92 -21.38
CA ASN A 712 -32.19 -35.12 -21.00
C ASN A 712 -32.13 -36.24 -22.05
N ALA A 713 -32.07 -35.92 -23.35
CA ALA A 713 -31.84 -36.89 -24.42
C ALA A 713 -30.40 -37.42 -24.45
N SER A 714 -29.43 -36.67 -23.91
CA SER A 714 -28.00 -37.01 -23.87
C SER A 714 -27.58 -38.03 -22.79
N LYS A 715 -28.46 -38.38 -21.84
CA LYS A 715 -28.08 -39.21 -20.68
C LYS A 715 -27.47 -40.55 -21.10
N GLY A 716 -26.21 -40.76 -20.72
CA GLY A 716 -25.45 -42.00 -21.00
C GLY A 716 -24.78 -42.05 -22.38
N LYS A 717 -24.66 -40.92 -23.10
CA LYS A 717 -24.00 -40.85 -24.43
C LYS A 717 -22.88 -39.81 -24.44
N GLN A 718 -21.82 -40.07 -25.22
CA GLN A 718 -20.88 -39.03 -25.64
C GLN A 718 -21.49 -38.27 -26.83
N ILE A 719 -21.41 -36.93 -26.81
CA ILE A 719 -21.97 -36.06 -27.85
C ILE A 719 -21.05 -34.84 -28.02
N ALA A 720 -20.75 -34.48 -29.27
CA ALA A 720 -20.14 -33.18 -29.61
C ALA A 720 -21.24 -32.17 -29.99
N ILE A 721 -21.07 -30.92 -29.55
CA ILE A 721 -22.02 -29.83 -29.82
C ILE A 721 -21.24 -28.67 -30.44
N PHE A 722 -21.72 -28.18 -31.58
CA PHE A 722 -21.18 -27.02 -32.27
C PHE A 722 -22.09 -25.80 -32.05
N MET A 723 -21.49 -24.62 -31.93
CA MET A 723 -22.16 -23.32 -32.11
C MET A 723 -21.51 -22.63 -33.30
N ASP A 724 -22.32 -22.19 -34.24
CA ASP A 724 -21.91 -21.27 -35.31
C ASP A 724 -22.31 -19.83 -34.92
N TYR A 725 -21.84 -18.84 -35.69
CA TYR A 725 -21.96 -17.41 -35.39
C TYR A 725 -23.40 -16.85 -35.38
N ASP A 726 -24.38 -17.64 -35.84
CA ASP A 726 -25.80 -17.30 -35.95
C ASP A 726 -26.69 -17.96 -34.86
N ASP A 727 -26.13 -18.36 -33.71
CA ASP A 727 -26.84 -18.89 -32.52
C ASP A 727 -27.63 -20.21 -32.72
N ILE A 728 -27.34 -20.99 -33.77
CA ILE A 728 -27.96 -22.31 -34.02
C ILE A 728 -27.07 -23.46 -33.50
N LEU A 729 -27.69 -24.36 -32.72
CA LEU A 729 -27.08 -25.59 -32.19
C LEU A 729 -27.42 -26.80 -33.07
N LEU A 730 -26.45 -27.38 -33.76
CA LEU A 730 -26.61 -28.61 -34.55
C LEU A 730 -25.88 -29.81 -33.89
N PRO A 731 -26.59 -30.91 -33.55
CA PRO A 731 -25.98 -32.12 -33.01
C PRO A 731 -25.51 -33.05 -34.14
N ILE A 732 -24.31 -33.61 -34.02
CA ILE A 732 -23.88 -34.77 -34.81
C ILE A 732 -23.92 -36.00 -33.90
N LEU A 733 -24.65 -37.03 -34.34
CA LEU A 733 -24.73 -38.33 -33.67
C LEU A 733 -24.06 -39.41 -34.54
N SER A 734 -23.55 -40.46 -33.90
CA SER A 734 -22.73 -41.51 -34.53
C SER A 734 -23.51 -42.54 -35.37
N ASP A 735 -24.72 -42.21 -35.82
CA ASP A 735 -25.59 -43.05 -36.66
C ASP A 735 -26.56 -42.14 -37.45
N PRO A 736 -26.22 -41.76 -38.71
CA PRO A 736 -26.97 -40.74 -39.45
C PRO A 736 -28.34 -41.21 -40.00
N GLU A 737 -28.54 -42.51 -40.25
CA GLU A 737 -29.68 -42.98 -41.06
C GLU A 737 -31.02 -43.02 -40.31
N ARG A 738 -31.06 -42.69 -39.01
CA ARG A 738 -32.22 -42.99 -38.15
C ARG A 738 -32.99 -41.80 -37.55
N VAL A 739 -32.77 -40.59 -38.06
CA VAL A 739 -33.40 -39.35 -37.51
C VAL A 739 -34.15 -38.51 -38.57
N PHE A 740 -34.04 -38.82 -39.87
CA PHE A 740 -34.62 -37.99 -40.94
C PHE A 740 -36.17 -37.87 -40.88
N ASP A 741 -36.86 -38.87 -40.32
CA ASP A 741 -38.33 -38.95 -40.29
C ASP A 741 -39.02 -38.29 -39.07
N GLN A 742 -38.28 -37.65 -38.13
CA GLN A 742 -38.86 -37.14 -36.87
C GLN A 742 -38.55 -35.67 -36.51
N VAL A 743 -38.08 -34.86 -37.47
CA VAL A 743 -37.80 -33.42 -37.23
C VAL A 743 -38.56 -32.48 -38.19
N PHE A 744 -39.13 -33.00 -39.28
CA PHE A 744 -39.81 -32.19 -40.31
C PHE A 744 -41.26 -32.64 -40.60
N ASN A 745 -42.08 -32.73 -39.55
CA ASN A 745 -43.56 -32.66 -39.58
C ASN A 745 -44.06 -32.10 -38.24
#